data_AF-A0A9W7XAE9-F1
#
_entry.id   AF-A0A9W7XAE9-F1
#
_cell.length_a   1.000
_cell.length_b   1.000
_cell.length_c   1.000
_cell.angle_alpha   90.00
_cell.angle_beta   90.00
_cell.angle_gamma   90.00
#
_symmetry.space_group_name_H-M   'P 1'
#
loop_
_entity.id
_entity.type
_entity.pdbx_description
1 polymer ?
#
loop_
_entity_poly.entity_id
_entity_poly.type
_entity_poly.pdbx_seq_one_letter_code
_entity_poly.pdbx_strand_id
1 'polypeptide(L)'
;MNRRLSLDIPQNNTFLLPRDVLAATDHLIGMKFGTGILDDDDMNHLKNKRIRSVADLLQDQFGLALGRLQHAVQKTIRRVFIRQSKPTPQTLVTPTSTSILLITTYETFFGTYPLSQVFDQTNPLTQTVHGRKVSCLGPGGLTGRTASFRSRDIHPSHYGRICPIDTSEGINVGLTGSLAIHARIDHWWGSIESPFYEISEKAKEKKERQVVYLSPNRDEYYMIAAGNSLSLNQGIQEEQVVPARYRQEFLTIAWEQIHLIPFIEHNDANRALMSSNMQRQAVPLSRSEKCIVGTGLERQTALDSRVSVIAEREGKIISSDSHKILLSSSGKTISIPLVAHRRSNKNTCMHQKPRVPRGKSIKKGQILAEGAATVGGELALGKNVLVAYMPWEGYNFEDAVLISERLVYEDIYTSFHIRKYEIQTDTTSQGSAEKITKEIPHLEEHLLRNLDRNGIVRLGSWVETGDILVGKLTPLIASESSYIAEAGLLRAIFGLEVSTSKETSLKLPIGGRGRVIDVKWIQRDPLDIMVRVYILQKREIQVGDKIAGRHGNKGIISKILPRQDMPYLQDGTPVDMVFNPLGVPSRMNYPGKSRIFDGRTGDPFEQPVLIGKSYILKLIHQVDEKIHGRSTGPYSLVTQQPVRGRAKQGGQRVGEMEVWALEGFGVAHILQEILTYKSDHLIARQEILNATIWGKRVPNHEDPPESFRVLVRELRSLALELNHFLVSEKNFQVNREDV
;
A
#
# COMPACT_ATOMS: atom_id res chain seq x y z
N MET A 1 19.25 23.02 24.35
CA MET A 1 20.53 23.52 24.86
C MET A 1 20.36 24.15 26.23
N ASN A 2 19.68 25.30 26.36
CA ASN A 2 19.45 25.99 27.64
C ASN A 2 18.97 25.10 28.79
N ARG A 3 17.92 24.30 28.56
CA ARG A 3 17.41 23.35 29.57
C ARG A 3 18.41 22.26 29.98
N ARG A 4 19.27 21.81 29.05
CA ARG A 4 20.20 20.70 29.28
C ARG A 4 21.48 21.16 29.98
N LEU A 5 21.96 22.35 29.63
CA LEU A 5 23.16 22.96 30.22
C LEU A 5 22.84 23.91 31.38
N SER A 6 21.58 23.96 31.83
CA SER A 6 21.08 24.88 32.85
C SER A 6 21.49 26.34 32.60
N LEU A 7 21.38 26.78 31.34
CA LEU A 7 21.70 28.14 30.91
C LEU A 7 20.44 28.99 30.80
N ASP A 8 20.52 30.24 31.27
CA ASP A 8 19.48 31.24 31.12
C ASP A 8 19.82 32.20 29.97
N ILE A 9 19.67 31.71 28.74
CA ILE A 9 19.88 32.48 27.50
C ILE A 9 18.50 32.77 26.88
N PRO A 10 18.24 34.00 26.38
CA PRO A 10 16.97 34.31 25.72
C PRO A 10 16.70 33.39 24.52
N GLN A 11 15.45 32.95 24.38
CA GLN A 11 15.02 32.02 23.30
C GLN A 11 15.17 32.61 21.89
N ASN A 12 15.24 33.94 21.76
CA ASN A 12 15.38 34.62 20.48
C ASN A 12 16.81 34.52 19.90
N ASN A 13 17.79 34.11 20.70
CA ASN A 13 19.15 33.94 20.19
C ASN A 13 19.28 32.61 19.45
N THR A 14 19.52 32.68 18.14
CA THR A 14 19.67 31.52 17.25
C THR A 14 21.13 31.11 17.04
N PHE A 15 22.10 31.88 17.53
CA PHE A 15 23.53 31.62 17.35
C PHE A 15 24.15 30.94 18.57
N LEU A 16 25.12 30.07 18.32
CA LEU A 16 25.94 29.44 19.36
C LEU A 16 26.85 30.50 20.00
N LEU A 17 26.81 30.61 21.33
CA LEU A 17 27.65 31.51 22.10
C LEU A 17 28.89 30.78 22.64
N PRO A 18 30.02 31.48 22.86
CA PRO A 18 31.20 30.87 23.51
C PRO A 18 30.89 30.23 24.87
N ARG A 19 29.94 30.80 25.63
CA ARG A 19 29.47 30.26 26.91
C ARG A 19 28.84 28.87 26.76
N ASP A 20 28.18 28.58 25.65
CA ASP A 20 27.56 27.28 25.39
C ASP A 20 28.61 26.17 25.30
N VAL A 21 29.74 26.47 24.66
CA VAL A 21 30.87 25.53 24.52
C VAL A 21 31.52 25.24 25.86
N LEU A 22 31.74 26.28 26.69
CA LEU A 22 32.29 26.12 28.03
C LEU A 22 31.36 25.29 28.91
N ALA A 23 30.06 25.59 28.92
CA ALA A 23 29.07 24.85 29.69
C ALA A 23 28.93 23.39 29.21
N ALA A 24 29.01 23.14 27.90
CA ALA A 24 29.01 21.78 27.37
C ALA A 24 30.27 20.99 27.78
N THR A 25 31.43 21.65 27.80
CA THR A 25 32.70 21.04 28.24
C THR A 25 32.65 20.70 29.72
N ASP A 26 32.16 21.62 30.55
CA ASP A 26 31.98 21.42 31.99
C ASP A 26 31.00 20.26 32.27
N HIS A 27 29.88 20.20 31.55
CA HIS A 27 28.94 19.08 31.63
C HIS A 27 29.58 17.73 31.30
N LEU A 28 30.40 17.67 30.24
CA LEU A 28 31.11 16.45 29.83
C LEU A 28 32.15 16.02 30.88
N ILE A 29 32.85 16.98 31.49
CA ILE A 29 33.77 16.72 32.61
C ILE A 29 32.98 16.17 33.81
N GLY A 30 31.85 16.78 34.17
CA GLY A 30 30.98 16.31 35.24
C GLY A 30 30.48 14.87 35.03
N MET A 31 30.10 14.50 33.80
CA MET A 31 29.74 13.13 33.46
C MET A 31 30.89 12.14 33.69
N LYS A 32 32.12 12.50 33.32
CA LYS A 32 33.31 11.66 33.56
C LYS A 32 33.55 11.40 35.04
N PHE A 33 33.24 12.36 35.90
CA PHE A 33 33.40 12.26 37.36
C PHE A 33 32.14 11.77 38.11
N GLY A 34 31.09 11.35 37.40
CA GLY A 34 29.89 10.76 38.00
C GLY A 34 28.94 11.75 38.67
N THR A 35 29.11 13.06 38.46
CA THR A 35 28.19 14.09 38.97
C THR A 35 27.04 14.41 38.01
N GLY A 36 27.04 13.82 36.81
CA GLY A 36 26.00 13.98 35.78
C GLY A 36 24.98 12.82 35.75
N ILE A 37 23.73 13.14 35.37
CA ILE A 37 22.65 12.15 35.16
C ILE A 37 22.81 11.53 33.76
N LEU A 38 23.08 10.23 33.68
CA LEU A 38 23.27 9.52 32.40
C LEU A 38 21.96 9.39 31.58
N ASP A 39 20.80 9.44 32.24
CA ASP A 39 19.47 9.22 31.60
C ASP A 39 19.03 10.36 30.65
N ASP A 40 19.70 11.51 30.67
CA ASP A 40 19.43 12.59 29.71
C ASP A 40 20.01 12.31 28.30
N ASP A 41 20.88 11.30 28.19
CA ASP A 41 21.55 10.90 26.94
C ASP A 41 20.91 9.72 26.21
N ASP A 42 19.74 9.24 26.64
CA ASP A 42 19.01 8.28 25.83
C ASP A 42 18.48 8.94 24.53
N MET A 43 19.21 8.71 23.44
CA MET A 43 18.86 9.13 22.08
C MET A 43 17.45 8.66 21.67
N ASN A 44 16.96 7.55 22.22
CA ASN A 44 15.67 6.99 21.86
C ASN A 44 14.49 7.62 22.58
N HIS A 45 14.72 8.28 23.70
CA HIS A 45 13.67 8.97 24.44
C HIS A 45 13.00 10.05 23.57
N LEU A 46 11.66 10.12 23.58
CA LEU A 46 10.92 11.12 22.80
C LEU A 46 11.21 12.57 23.22
N LYS A 47 11.88 12.80 24.36
CA LYS A 47 12.39 14.12 24.76
C LYS A 47 13.48 14.65 23.83
N ASN A 48 14.22 13.73 23.22
CA ASN A 48 15.34 14.00 22.33
C ASN A 48 14.95 13.87 20.85
N LYS A 49 13.68 13.57 20.55
CA LYS A 49 13.14 13.44 19.19
C LYS A 49 12.05 14.50 18.97
N ARG A 50 12.00 15.08 17.77
CA ARG A 50 10.94 16.01 17.36
C ARG A 50 10.24 15.49 16.11
N ILE A 51 8.93 15.70 16.01
CA ILE A 51 8.21 15.47 14.76
C ILE A 51 8.41 16.69 13.87
N ARG A 52 8.77 16.43 12.62
CA ARG A 52 8.73 17.42 11.55
C ARG A 52 7.43 17.23 10.76
N SER A 53 6.62 18.27 10.72
CA SER A 53 5.39 18.30 9.93
C SER A 53 5.69 18.57 8.45
N VAL A 54 4.67 18.45 7.60
CA VAL A 54 4.78 18.84 6.18
C VAL A 54 5.18 20.31 6.04
N ALA A 55 4.68 21.19 6.94
CA ALA A 55 5.03 22.60 6.91
C ALA A 55 6.53 22.82 7.17
N ASP A 56 7.12 22.12 8.15
CA ASP A 56 8.54 22.24 8.47
C ASP A 56 9.43 21.76 7.32
N LEU A 57 9.02 20.70 6.63
CA LEU A 57 9.76 20.17 5.48
C LEU A 57 9.66 21.11 4.27
N LEU A 58 8.47 21.66 4.02
CA LEU A 58 8.27 22.65 2.96
C LEU A 58 9.02 23.95 3.25
N GLN A 59 9.09 24.36 4.52
CA GLN A 59 9.84 25.54 4.93
C GLN A 59 11.34 25.39 4.62
N ASP A 60 11.95 24.23 4.88
CA ASP A 60 13.34 23.95 4.49
C ASP A 60 13.52 24.04 2.97
N GLN A 61 12.63 23.41 2.19
CA GLN A 61 12.72 23.44 0.72
C GLN A 61 12.53 24.85 0.18
N PHE A 62 11.62 25.62 0.78
CA PHE A 62 11.40 27.01 0.44
C PHE A 62 12.64 27.86 0.77
N GLY A 63 13.28 27.64 1.93
CA GLY A 63 14.54 28.27 2.29
C GLY A 63 15.67 27.98 1.29
N LEU A 64 15.80 26.73 0.85
CA LEU A 64 16.76 26.34 -0.20
C LEU A 64 16.46 27.05 -1.53
N ALA A 65 15.19 27.13 -1.92
CA ALA A 65 14.77 27.83 -3.13
C ALA A 65 15.06 29.34 -3.05
N LEU A 66 14.84 29.97 -1.89
CA LEU A 66 15.18 31.36 -1.64
C LEU A 66 16.70 31.59 -1.67
N GLY A 67 17.50 30.68 -1.13
CA GLY A 67 18.97 30.75 -1.22
C GLY A 67 19.47 30.68 -2.67
N ARG A 68 18.88 29.79 -3.49
CA ARG A 68 19.15 29.71 -4.94
C ARG A 68 18.75 31.00 -5.66
N LEU A 69 17.58 31.53 -5.32
CA LEU A 69 17.08 32.80 -5.85
C LEU A 69 18.01 33.95 -5.49
N GLN A 70 18.45 34.05 -4.23
CA GLN A 70 19.39 35.05 -3.76
C GLN A 70 20.68 35.01 -4.58
N HIS A 71 21.24 33.81 -4.81
CA HIS A 71 22.45 33.66 -5.62
C HIS A 71 22.25 34.07 -7.10
N ALA A 72 21.10 33.71 -7.69
CA ALA A 72 20.73 34.12 -9.04
C ALA A 72 20.58 35.65 -9.15
N VAL A 73 19.90 36.27 -8.19
CA VAL A 73 19.72 37.72 -8.11
C VAL A 73 21.07 38.41 -7.93
N GLN A 74 21.95 37.93 -7.05
CA GLN A 74 23.31 38.46 -6.88
C GLN A 74 24.11 38.43 -8.19
N LYS A 75 24.02 37.33 -8.96
CA LYS A 75 24.64 37.23 -10.29
C LYS A 75 24.06 38.23 -11.29
N THR A 76 22.75 38.46 -11.25
CA THR A 76 22.08 39.45 -12.11
C THR A 76 22.45 40.88 -11.72
N ILE A 77 22.52 41.21 -10.42
CA ILE A 77 22.98 42.51 -9.91
C ILE A 77 24.40 42.80 -10.44
N ARG A 78 25.32 41.84 -10.32
CA ARG A 78 26.69 41.97 -10.87
C ARG A 78 26.67 42.28 -12.37
N ARG A 79 25.83 41.58 -13.16
CA ARG A 79 25.68 41.82 -14.61
C ARG A 79 25.07 43.19 -14.95
N VAL A 80 24.07 43.64 -14.19
CA VAL A 80 23.43 44.94 -14.38
C VAL A 80 24.39 46.09 -14.06
N PHE A 81 25.20 45.93 -13.02
CA PHE A 81 26.24 46.91 -12.66
C PHE A 81 27.32 47.03 -13.74
N ILE A 82 27.77 45.90 -14.29
CA ILE A 82 28.71 45.90 -15.45
C ILE A 82 28.10 46.62 -16.66
N ARG A 83 26.79 46.48 -16.89
CA ARG A 83 26.08 47.08 -18.04
C ARG A 83 25.54 48.51 -17.77
N GLN A 84 25.86 49.12 -16.63
CA GLN A 84 25.41 50.46 -16.21
C GLN A 84 23.89 50.72 -16.39
N SER A 85 23.06 49.68 -16.26
CA SER A 85 21.61 49.79 -16.42
C SER A 85 20.94 50.06 -15.06
N LYS A 86 19.84 50.82 -15.01
CA LYS A 86 19.11 51.08 -13.75
C LYS A 86 18.47 49.78 -13.23
N PRO A 87 18.81 49.30 -12.02
CA PRO A 87 18.21 48.09 -11.48
C PRO A 87 16.77 48.35 -11.04
N THR A 88 15.81 47.61 -11.60
CA THR A 88 14.42 47.55 -11.11
C THR A 88 14.12 46.15 -10.56
N PRO A 89 13.20 45.99 -9.60
CA PRO A 89 12.83 44.68 -9.06
C PRO A 89 12.45 43.65 -10.13
N GLN A 90 11.76 44.08 -11.20
CA GLN A 90 11.35 43.23 -12.31
C GLN A 90 12.53 42.76 -13.18
N THR A 91 13.58 43.58 -13.32
CA THR A 91 14.80 43.20 -14.05
C THR A 91 15.71 42.27 -13.24
N LEU A 92 15.69 42.37 -11.91
CA LEU A 92 16.50 41.56 -11.00
C LEU A 92 15.85 40.21 -10.71
N VAL A 93 14.53 40.21 -10.53
CA VAL A 93 13.70 39.04 -10.25
C VAL A 93 12.81 38.84 -11.47
N THR A 94 13.32 38.09 -12.45
CA THR A 94 12.49 37.72 -13.60
C THR A 94 11.41 36.74 -13.13
N PRO A 95 10.11 37.02 -13.36
CA PRO A 95 9.01 36.17 -12.91
C PRO A 95 9.18 34.72 -13.35
N THR A 96 9.74 34.52 -14.54
CA THR A 96 10.06 33.21 -15.13
C THR A 96 11.10 32.46 -14.30
N SER A 97 12.22 33.08 -13.94
CA SER A 97 13.30 32.41 -13.19
C SER A 97 12.87 32.07 -11.75
N THR A 98 12.12 32.96 -11.11
CA THR A 98 11.64 32.77 -9.73
C THR A 98 10.56 31.70 -9.67
N SER A 99 9.60 31.74 -10.60
CA SER A 99 8.54 30.74 -10.68
C SER A 99 9.12 29.38 -11.05
N ILE A 100 10.03 29.30 -12.03
CA ILE A 100 10.67 28.03 -12.39
C ILE A 100 11.43 27.45 -11.19
N LEU A 101 12.25 28.23 -10.50
CA LEU A 101 13.04 27.72 -9.36
C LEU A 101 12.17 27.25 -8.20
N LEU A 102 11.11 28.00 -7.86
CA LEU A 102 10.18 27.62 -6.81
C LEU A 102 9.32 26.42 -7.22
N ILE A 103 8.68 26.48 -8.39
CA ILE A 103 7.83 25.40 -8.93
C ILE A 103 8.65 24.11 -9.05
N THR A 104 9.85 24.15 -9.64
CA THR A 104 10.72 22.97 -9.76
C THR A 104 11.10 22.39 -8.39
N THR A 105 11.33 23.25 -7.39
CA THR A 105 11.67 22.76 -6.04
C THR A 105 10.46 22.09 -5.38
N TYR A 106 9.25 22.63 -5.55
CA TYR A 106 8.03 21.99 -5.05
C TYR A 106 7.67 20.73 -5.83
N GLU A 107 7.81 20.72 -7.16
CA GLU A 107 7.58 19.55 -8.00
C GLU A 107 8.56 18.42 -7.66
N THR A 108 9.84 18.74 -7.43
CA THR A 108 10.80 17.74 -6.97
C THR A 108 10.46 17.25 -5.57
N PHE A 109 10.07 18.13 -4.64
CA PHE A 109 9.62 17.71 -3.31
C PHE A 109 8.41 16.75 -3.38
N PHE A 110 7.31 17.13 -4.03
CA PHE A 110 6.14 16.27 -4.08
C PHE A 110 6.32 15.04 -4.97
N GLY A 111 7.21 15.10 -5.96
CA GLY A 111 7.45 14.00 -6.91
C GLY A 111 8.43 12.93 -6.43
N THR A 112 9.53 13.32 -5.76
CA THR A 112 10.64 12.40 -5.45
C THR A 112 10.98 12.28 -3.97
N TYR A 113 10.46 13.16 -3.12
CA TYR A 113 10.79 13.12 -1.70
C TYR A 113 10.25 11.84 -1.03
N PRO A 114 11.05 11.08 -0.26
CA PRO A 114 10.64 9.77 0.27
C PRO A 114 9.41 9.78 1.20
N LEU A 115 9.12 10.92 1.84
CA LEU A 115 7.93 11.11 2.68
C LEU A 115 6.70 11.57 1.88
N SER A 116 6.86 12.00 0.63
CA SER A 116 5.75 12.27 -0.30
C SER A 116 5.28 10.94 -0.89
N GLN A 117 4.34 10.28 -0.22
CA GLN A 117 3.87 8.94 -0.57
C GLN A 117 2.50 8.99 -1.24
N VAL A 118 2.27 8.07 -2.19
CA VAL A 118 0.94 7.88 -2.78
C VAL A 118 -0.03 7.49 -1.66
N PHE A 119 -1.09 8.29 -1.50
CA PHE A 119 -2.05 8.08 -0.43
C PHE A 119 -2.72 6.71 -0.54
N ASP A 120 -2.57 5.86 0.48
CA ASP A 120 -3.19 4.55 0.54
C ASP A 120 -4.70 4.66 0.78
N GLN A 121 -5.47 4.32 -0.26
CA GLN A 121 -6.93 4.40 -0.28
C GLN A 121 -7.56 3.01 -0.41
N THR A 122 -6.99 2.00 0.25
CA THR A 122 -7.58 0.66 0.29
C THR A 122 -8.99 0.69 0.90
N ASN A 123 -9.11 1.25 2.12
CA ASN A 123 -10.36 1.44 2.84
C ASN A 123 -10.29 2.68 3.77
N PRO A 124 -11.39 3.11 4.41
CA PRO A 124 -11.40 4.32 5.24
C PRO A 124 -10.43 4.29 6.44
N LEU A 125 -10.23 3.13 7.07
CA LEU A 125 -9.28 2.98 8.18
C LEU A 125 -7.84 3.23 7.70
N THR A 126 -7.47 2.66 6.56
CA THR A 126 -6.13 2.83 5.97
C THR A 126 -5.81 4.29 5.69
N GLN A 127 -6.81 5.04 5.20
CA GLN A 127 -6.67 6.48 4.93
C GLN A 127 -6.35 7.26 6.21
N THR A 128 -7.10 7.00 7.29
CA THR A 128 -6.88 7.64 8.59
C THR A 128 -5.51 7.25 9.19
N VAL A 129 -5.13 5.98 9.13
CA VAL A 129 -3.83 5.52 9.65
C VAL A 129 -2.68 6.12 8.86
N HIS A 130 -2.76 6.15 7.53
CA HIS A 130 -1.69 6.71 6.70
C HIS A 130 -1.48 8.21 6.95
N GLY A 131 -2.56 8.98 7.15
CA GLY A 131 -2.47 10.40 7.53
C GLY A 131 -1.89 10.65 8.92
N ARG A 132 -1.84 9.64 9.78
CA ARG A 132 -1.31 9.70 11.16
C ARG A 132 0.03 8.99 11.34
N LYS A 133 0.65 8.56 10.23
CA LYS A 133 1.90 7.81 10.24
C LYS A 133 3.09 8.71 10.56
N VAL A 134 3.95 8.24 11.45
CA VAL A 134 5.23 8.86 11.81
C VAL A 134 6.36 7.97 11.28
N SER A 135 7.40 8.59 10.75
CA SER A 135 8.54 7.89 10.15
C SER A 135 9.85 8.48 10.64
N CYS A 136 10.77 7.61 11.08
CA CYS A 136 12.16 7.95 11.32
C CYS A 136 13.00 7.92 10.03
N LEU A 137 12.43 7.44 8.92
CA LEU A 137 13.08 7.34 7.62
C LEU A 137 12.99 8.66 6.85
N GLY A 138 13.99 8.94 6.01
CA GLY A 138 14.01 10.06 5.07
C GLY A 138 15.22 10.98 5.25
N PRO A 139 15.33 12.05 4.46
CA PRO A 139 16.43 13.01 4.57
C PRO A 139 16.50 13.63 5.98
N GLY A 140 17.67 13.55 6.63
CA GLY A 140 17.86 13.99 8.01
C GLY A 140 17.40 12.97 9.08
N GLY A 141 16.94 11.79 8.66
CA GLY A 141 16.57 10.67 9.54
C GLY A 141 17.49 9.47 9.37
N LEU A 142 16.97 8.29 9.71
CA LEU A 142 17.66 7.01 9.58
C LEU A 142 17.37 6.35 8.23
N THR A 143 18.19 5.37 7.84
CA THR A 143 17.85 4.45 6.75
C THR A 143 17.52 3.08 7.32
N GLY A 144 16.66 2.32 6.64
CA GLY A 144 16.27 0.99 7.10
C GLY A 144 17.46 0.03 7.27
N ARG A 145 18.57 0.23 6.55
CA ARG A 145 19.78 -0.60 6.66
C ARG A 145 20.74 -0.14 7.76
N THR A 146 20.80 1.15 8.04
CA THR A 146 21.74 1.71 9.04
C THR A 146 21.14 1.83 10.43
N ALA A 147 19.82 1.68 10.58
CA ALA A 147 19.17 1.77 11.87
C ALA A 147 19.54 0.59 12.78
N SER A 148 20.05 0.90 13.97
CA SER A 148 20.38 -0.08 15.01
C SER A 148 19.13 -0.72 15.62
N PHE A 149 19.32 -1.85 16.31
CA PHE A 149 18.24 -2.54 17.05
C PHE A 149 17.58 -1.62 18.08
N ARG A 150 18.39 -0.87 18.86
CA ARG A 150 17.88 0.07 19.88
C ARG A 150 16.95 1.14 19.31
N SER A 151 17.19 1.61 18.07
CA SER A 151 16.35 2.61 17.42
C SER A 151 14.99 2.06 16.96
N ARG A 152 14.86 0.73 16.89
CA ARG A 152 13.63 0.02 16.50
C ARG A 152 12.80 -0.43 17.69
N ASP A 153 13.42 -0.51 18.86
CA ASP A 153 12.77 -0.98 20.08
C ASP A 153 11.69 0.00 20.57
N ILE A 154 10.73 -0.54 21.32
CA ILE A 154 9.66 0.23 21.94
C ILE A 154 10.20 0.86 23.21
N HIS A 155 10.33 2.19 23.20
CA HIS A 155 10.78 2.94 24.36
C HIS A 155 9.59 3.31 25.27
N PRO A 156 9.70 3.26 26.62
CA PRO A 156 8.61 3.62 27.56
C PRO A 156 7.96 4.99 27.32
N SER A 157 8.74 6.00 26.95
CA SER A 157 8.26 7.33 26.51
C SER A 157 7.20 7.30 25.40
N HIS A 158 7.11 6.24 24.59
CA HIS A 158 6.09 6.06 23.54
C HIS A 158 4.66 5.94 24.09
N TYR A 159 4.49 5.57 25.36
CA TYR A 159 3.18 5.38 25.99
C TYR A 159 2.26 6.59 25.79
N GLY A 160 1.05 6.35 25.27
CA GLY A 160 0.07 7.39 24.98
C GLY A 160 0.43 8.33 23.81
N ARG A 161 1.58 8.14 23.15
CA ARG A 161 2.13 9.03 22.11
C ARG A 161 2.25 8.35 20.76
N ILE A 162 2.94 7.20 20.72
CA ILE A 162 3.13 6.38 19.53
C ILE A 162 2.58 4.98 19.84
N CYS A 163 1.83 4.41 18.92
CA CYS A 163 1.29 3.05 19.07
C CYS A 163 2.46 2.04 19.12
N PRO A 164 2.59 1.23 20.17
CA PRO A 164 3.65 0.21 20.26
C PRO A 164 3.37 -1.00 19.37
N ILE A 165 2.11 -1.21 18.97
CA ILE A 165 1.67 -2.36 18.17
C ILE A 165 1.72 -2.04 16.68
N ASP A 166 1.36 -0.83 16.26
CA ASP A 166 1.20 -0.51 14.85
C ASP A 166 2.51 -0.07 14.21
N THR A 167 3.18 -0.99 13.52
CA THR A 167 4.42 -0.74 12.78
C THR A 167 4.46 -1.50 11.46
N SER A 168 5.39 -1.14 10.56
CA SER A 168 5.59 -1.91 9.33
C SER A 168 6.27 -3.24 9.63
N GLU A 169 5.95 -4.29 8.87
CA GLU A 169 6.70 -5.56 8.91
C GLU A 169 8.00 -5.48 8.07
N GLY A 170 8.95 -6.37 8.34
CA GLY A 170 10.21 -6.47 7.59
C GLY A 170 11.26 -5.42 7.99
N ILE A 171 12.04 -4.94 7.02
CA ILE A 171 13.22 -4.09 7.28
C ILE A 171 12.87 -2.73 7.94
N ASN A 172 11.62 -2.29 7.88
CA ASN A 172 11.20 -0.99 8.43
C ASN A 172 10.49 -1.10 9.79
N VAL A 173 10.51 -2.29 10.41
CA VAL A 173 9.94 -2.51 11.75
C VAL A 173 10.57 -1.56 12.78
N GLY A 174 9.73 -0.95 13.60
CA GLY A 174 10.12 0.03 14.63
C GLY A 174 10.49 1.42 14.11
N LEU A 175 10.81 1.57 12.82
CA LEU A 175 11.20 2.86 12.20
C LEU A 175 10.01 3.66 11.67
N THR A 176 8.86 3.01 11.56
CA THR A 176 7.60 3.64 11.18
C THR A 176 6.55 3.22 12.18
N GLY A 177 5.69 4.13 12.57
CA GLY A 177 4.61 3.87 13.51
C GLY A 177 3.45 4.83 13.30
N SER A 178 2.43 4.71 14.14
CA SER A 178 1.24 5.55 14.09
C SER A 178 1.07 6.33 15.40
N LEU A 179 0.59 7.57 15.31
CA LEU A 179 0.26 8.36 16.49
C LEU A 179 -0.86 7.69 17.30
N ALA A 180 -0.68 7.62 18.62
CA ALA A 180 -1.72 7.16 19.53
C ALA A 180 -2.96 8.07 19.46
N ILE A 181 -4.14 7.52 19.77
CA ILE A 181 -5.46 8.13 19.47
C ILE A 181 -5.54 9.60 19.94
N HIS A 182 -5.18 9.85 21.19
CA HIS A 182 -5.28 11.18 21.81
C HIS A 182 -3.98 11.99 21.78
N ALA A 183 -2.92 11.49 21.13
CA ALA A 183 -1.67 12.20 21.02
C ALA A 183 -1.84 13.48 20.18
N ARG A 184 -1.18 14.56 20.60
CA ARG A 184 -1.09 15.82 19.86
C ARG A 184 0.36 16.21 19.64
N ILE A 185 0.60 17.02 18.62
CA ILE A 185 1.92 17.59 18.34
C ILE A 185 1.89 19.03 18.81
N ASP A 186 2.82 19.39 19.68
CA ASP A 186 3.00 20.78 20.11
C ASP A 186 3.46 21.66 18.94
N HIS A 187 2.90 22.87 18.85
CA HIS A 187 3.13 23.79 17.75
C HIS A 187 4.52 24.44 17.78
N TRP A 188 5.13 24.59 18.96
CA TRP A 188 6.36 25.36 19.13
C TRP A 188 7.61 24.50 19.02
N TRP A 189 7.58 23.30 19.62
CA TRP A 189 8.74 22.41 19.70
C TRP A 189 8.58 21.10 18.90
N GLY A 190 7.40 20.84 18.33
CA GLY A 190 7.13 19.58 17.60
C GLY A 190 7.20 18.33 18.49
N SER A 191 7.02 18.51 19.81
CA SER A 191 7.01 17.42 20.78
C SER A 191 5.66 16.71 20.80
N ILE A 192 5.65 15.40 21.02
CA ILE A 192 4.41 14.62 21.09
C ILE A 192 3.88 14.64 22.53
N GLU A 193 2.69 15.19 22.72
CA GLU A 193 2.05 15.28 24.02
C GLU A 193 0.87 14.33 24.12
N SER A 194 0.62 13.85 25.35
CA SER A 194 -0.53 13.01 25.68
C SER A 194 -1.38 13.68 26.76
N PRO A 195 -2.71 13.56 26.70
CA PRO A 195 -3.58 14.07 27.74
C PRO A 195 -3.60 13.14 28.95
N PHE A 196 -3.61 13.73 30.13
CA PHE A 196 -3.80 13.08 31.42
C PHE A 196 -4.82 13.87 32.24
N TYR A 197 -5.52 13.19 33.14
CA TYR A 197 -6.35 13.85 34.13
C TYR A 197 -5.50 14.22 35.34
N GLU A 198 -5.58 15.48 35.76
CA GLU A 198 -4.90 15.90 36.98
C GLU A 198 -5.66 15.36 38.20
N ILE A 199 -4.93 14.69 39.10
CA ILE A 199 -5.46 14.17 40.35
C ILE A 199 -4.76 14.93 41.48
N SER A 200 -5.51 15.80 42.17
CA SER A 200 -5.06 16.50 43.37
C SER A 200 -6.19 16.54 44.40
N GLU A 201 -5.86 16.71 45.69
CA GLU A 201 -6.89 16.83 46.74
C GLU A 201 -7.85 18.00 46.47
N LYS A 202 -7.35 19.10 45.90
CA LYS A 202 -8.15 20.26 45.48
C LYS A 202 -9.04 19.99 44.27
N ALA A 203 -8.76 18.94 43.49
CA ALA A 203 -9.58 18.56 42.33
C ALA A 203 -10.82 17.75 42.73
N LYS A 204 -10.88 17.17 43.94
CA LYS A 204 -12.07 16.46 44.45
C LYS A 204 -13.27 17.40 44.65
N GLU A 205 -13.03 18.68 44.89
CA GLU A 205 -14.08 19.71 45.07
C GLU A 205 -14.62 20.27 43.74
N LYS A 206 -13.90 20.08 42.62
CA LYS A 206 -14.33 20.52 41.29
C LYS A 206 -15.13 19.41 40.61
N LYS A 207 -16.37 19.69 40.20
CA LYS A 207 -17.21 18.75 39.42
C LYS A 207 -16.59 18.40 38.05
N GLU A 208 -15.68 19.20 37.53
CA GLU A 208 -15.00 18.97 36.24
C GLU A 208 -13.52 18.63 36.43
N ARG A 209 -13.13 17.45 35.93
CA ARG A 209 -11.74 16.98 35.90
C ARG A 209 -10.96 17.72 34.81
N GLN A 210 -9.88 18.41 35.19
CA GLN A 210 -9.04 19.14 34.25
C GLN A 210 -8.11 18.19 33.47
N VAL A 211 -8.11 18.31 32.14
CA VAL A 211 -7.18 17.58 31.27
C VAL A 211 -5.92 18.40 31.07
N VAL A 212 -4.77 17.82 31.41
CA VAL A 212 -3.44 18.40 31.22
C VAL A 212 -2.69 17.58 30.19
N TYR A 213 -2.09 18.25 29.21
CA TYR A 213 -1.25 17.58 28.22
C TYR A 213 0.21 17.65 28.65
N LEU A 214 0.86 16.49 28.69
CA LEU A 214 2.24 16.37 29.14
C LEU A 214 3.16 15.93 28.00
N SER A 215 4.21 16.70 27.77
CA SER A 215 5.33 16.31 26.92
C SER A 215 6.19 15.22 27.59
N PRO A 216 7.00 14.46 26.83
CA PRO A 216 7.80 13.37 27.37
C PRO A 216 8.74 13.82 28.49
N ASN A 217 9.20 15.07 28.46
CA ASN A 217 10.11 15.63 29.46
C ASN A 217 9.37 15.99 30.75
N ARG A 218 8.10 16.44 30.65
CA ARG A 218 7.32 16.87 31.82
C ARG A 218 6.76 15.67 32.57
N ASP A 219 6.34 14.66 31.82
CA ASP A 219 5.85 13.36 32.26
C ASP A 219 6.71 12.71 33.36
N GLU A 220 8.04 12.77 33.24
CA GLU A 220 8.98 12.17 34.21
C GLU A 220 8.87 12.74 35.63
N TYR A 221 8.33 13.95 35.78
CA TYR A 221 8.12 14.59 37.09
C TYR A 221 6.78 14.24 37.74
N TYR A 222 5.88 13.54 37.02
CA TYR A 222 4.56 13.15 37.52
C TYR A 222 4.50 11.63 37.74
N MET A 223 3.70 11.22 38.72
CA MET A 223 3.27 9.83 38.85
C MET A 223 2.00 9.63 38.03
N ILE A 224 2.03 8.73 37.06
CA ILE A 224 0.94 8.52 36.10
C ILE A 224 0.29 7.17 36.40
N ALA A 225 -0.90 7.18 36.99
CA ALA A 225 -1.69 5.96 37.20
C ALA A 225 -2.21 5.38 35.88
N ALA A 226 -2.33 4.05 35.80
CA ALA A 226 -2.98 3.41 34.65
C ALA A 226 -4.48 3.79 34.57
N GLY A 227 -4.94 4.22 33.37
CA GLY A 227 -6.26 4.83 33.15
C GLY A 227 -7.48 3.92 33.31
N ASN A 228 -7.22 2.68 33.69
CA ASN A 228 -8.18 1.68 34.02
C ASN A 228 -9.03 2.07 35.27
N SER A 229 -8.61 3.02 36.11
CA SER A 229 -9.15 3.32 37.45
C SER A 229 -10.36 4.28 37.57
N LEU A 230 -11.01 4.70 36.48
CA LEU A 230 -11.91 5.89 36.52
C LEU A 230 -13.42 5.59 36.48
N SER A 231 -13.87 4.33 36.44
CA SER A 231 -15.23 3.98 35.98
C SER A 231 -16.11 3.13 36.90
N LEU A 232 -15.68 2.73 38.10
CA LEU A 232 -16.49 1.92 39.01
C LEU A 232 -16.92 2.71 40.26
N ASN A 233 -18.25 2.88 40.39
CA ASN A 233 -19.06 3.25 41.57
C ASN A 233 -18.46 4.15 42.68
N GLN A 234 -19.05 5.34 42.85
CA GLN A 234 -18.70 6.37 43.85
C GLN A 234 -18.91 5.98 45.35
N GLY A 235 -19.09 4.70 45.70
CA GLY A 235 -19.73 4.31 46.96
C GLY A 235 -19.05 3.26 47.85
N ILE A 236 -17.89 2.68 47.50
CA ILE A 236 -17.25 1.64 48.33
C ILE A 236 -15.77 1.98 48.52
N GLN A 237 -15.29 1.88 49.77
CA GLN A 237 -13.92 2.14 50.23
C GLN A 237 -13.21 0.80 50.54
N GLU A 238 -12.50 0.22 49.59
CA GLU A 238 -11.53 -0.85 49.85
C GLU A 238 -10.15 -0.51 49.25
N GLU A 239 -9.10 -0.58 50.08
CA GLU A 239 -7.72 -0.31 49.67
C GLU A 239 -7.25 -1.25 48.54
N GLN A 240 -7.33 -0.80 47.29
CA GLN A 240 -6.76 -1.49 46.14
C GLN A 240 -5.42 -0.90 45.75
N VAL A 241 -4.60 -1.63 45.00
CA VAL A 241 -3.26 -1.22 44.54
C VAL A 241 -3.28 -1.04 43.02
N VAL A 242 -3.00 0.17 42.52
CA VAL A 242 -2.88 0.53 41.10
C VAL A 242 -1.42 0.55 40.66
N PRO A 243 -1.10 -0.03 39.50
CA PRO A 243 0.17 0.23 38.84
C PRO A 243 0.22 1.69 38.33
N ALA A 244 1.16 2.46 38.84
CA ALA A 244 1.48 3.80 38.40
C ALA A 244 2.88 3.84 37.79
N ARG A 245 3.05 4.68 36.78
CA ARG A 245 4.34 4.90 36.15
C ARG A 245 5.02 6.12 36.76
N TYR A 246 6.27 5.98 37.17
CA TYR A 246 7.12 7.09 37.59
C TYR A 246 8.51 6.92 36.98
N ARG A 247 9.06 7.97 36.35
CA ARG A 247 10.37 7.93 35.68
C ARG A 247 10.59 6.67 34.82
N GLN A 248 9.60 6.35 33.98
CA GLN A 248 9.61 5.22 33.04
C GLN A 248 9.52 3.81 33.66
N GLU A 249 9.47 3.68 34.99
CA GLU A 249 9.24 2.42 35.70
C GLU A 249 7.79 2.28 36.17
N PHE A 250 7.29 1.05 36.25
CA PHE A 250 5.98 0.75 36.83
C PHE A 250 6.13 0.40 38.31
N LEU A 251 5.48 1.18 39.17
CA LEU A 251 5.40 1.02 40.62
C LEU A 251 3.97 0.67 41.01
N THR A 252 3.79 -0.12 42.06
CA THR A 252 2.49 -0.43 42.64
C THR A 252 2.15 0.56 43.76
N ILE A 253 1.05 1.31 43.64
CA ILE A 253 0.60 2.36 44.57
C ILE A 253 -0.86 2.10 44.97
N ALA A 254 -1.25 2.24 46.24
CA ALA A 254 -2.64 2.02 46.68
C ALA A 254 -3.66 3.00 46.03
N TRP A 255 -4.57 2.54 45.15
CA TRP A 255 -5.85 3.16 44.72
C TRP A 255 -6.81 2.21 43.93
N GLU A 256 -8.07 2.60 43.64
CA GLU A 256 -9.20 1.77 43.15
C GLU A 256 -9.64 1.94 41.65
N GLN A 257 -9.87 0.77 41.02
CA GLN A 257 -10.81 0.19 40.00
C GLN A 257 -11.30 0.69 38.60
N ILE A 258 -11.42 -0.36 37.74
CA ILE A 258 -11.38 -0.74 36.29
C ILE A 258 -12.45 -0.37 35.19
N HIS A 259 -12.18 -0.13 33.88
CA HIS A 259 -12.87 -0.79 32.71
C HIS A 259 -12.01 -0.98 31.43
N LEU A 260 -12.38 -1.98 30.60
CA LEU A 260 -11.60 -2.64 29.52
C LEU A 260 -12.11 -2.35 28.09
N ILE A 261 -11.18 -2.44 27.14
CA ILE A 261 -11.45 -2.61 25.70
C ILE A 261 -11.59 -4.13 25.45
N PRO A 262 -12.53 -4.63 24.63
CA PRO A 262 -12.77 -6.07 24.52
C PRO A 262 -11.72 -6.78 23.64
N PHE A 263 -11.14 -7.83 24.22
CA PHE A 263 -10.39 -8.93 23.59
C PHE A 263 -9.08 -8.60 22.88
N ILE A 264 -8.56 -7.36 22.93
CA ILE A 264 -7.20 -7.06 22.43
C ILE A 264 -6.14 -7.48 23.45
N GLU A 265 -6.44 -7.31 24.73
CA GLU A 265 -5.71 -7.78 25.91
C GLU A 265 -5.53 -9.29 25.95
N HIS A 266 -6.41 -10.03 25.26
CA HIS A 266 -6.33 -11.48 25.10
C HIS A 266 -5.51 -11.91 23.87
N ASN A 267 -5.04 -10.96 23.05
CA ASN A 267 -4.18 -11.24 21.91
C ASN A 267 -2.73 -10.94 22.26
N ASP A 268 -1.83 -11.82 21.83
CA ASP A 268 -0.40 -11.50 21.79
C ASP A 268 -0.14 -10.26 20.91
N ALA A 269 0.87 -9.47 21.28
CA ALA A 269 1.23 -8.24 20.58
C ALA A 269 1.52 -8.47 19.08
N ASN A 270 2.13 -9.60 18.71
CA ASN A 270 2.41 -9.91 17.31
C ASN A 270 1.12 -10.18 16.53
N ARG A 271 0.14 -10.87 17.13
CA ARG A 271 -1.18 -11.10 16.50
C ARG A 271 -1.97 -9.79 16.39
N ALA A 272 -1.86 -8.91 17.38
CA ALA A 272 -2.46 -7.58 17.34
C ALA A 272 -1.84 -6.71 16.22
N LEU A 273 -0.51 -6.74 16.05
CA LEU A 273 0.19 -6.08 14.94
C LEU A 273 -0.31 -6.60 13.59
N MET A 274 -0.34 -7.93 13.42
CA MET A 274 -0.84 -8.56 12.20
C MET A 274 -2.29 -8.18 11.93
N SER A 275 -3.15 -8.14 12.95
CA SER A 275 -4.54 -7.69 12.82
C SER A 275 -4.64 -6.25 12.31
N SER A 276 -3.91 -5.32 12.92
CA SER A 276 -3.87 -3.91 12.50
C SER A 276 -3.48 -3.80 11.02
N ASN A 277 -2.44 -4.53 10.62
CA ASN A 277 -1.95 -4.56 9.25
C ASN A 277 -2.97 -5.15 8.26
N MET A 278 -3.65 -6.24 8.64
CA MET A 278 -4.65 -6.91 7.79
C MET A 278 -5.93 -6.10 7.65
N GLN A 279 -6.38 -5.41 8.71
CA GLN A 279 -7.53 -4.51 8.62
C GLN A 279 -7.29 -3.37 7.62
N ARG A 280 -6.05 -2.88 7.50
CA ARG A 280 -5.70 -1.90 6.46
C ARG A 280 -5.69 -2.46 5.04
N GLN A 281 -5.61 -3.77 4.89
CA GLN A 281 -5.63 -4.48 3.61
C GLN A 281 -7.04 -4.92 3.19
N ALA A 282 -8.05 -4.73 4.05
CA ALA A 282 -9.42 -5.16 3.77
C ALA A 282 -10.05 -4.35 2.61
N VAL A 283 -10.63 -5.04 1.64
CA VAL A 283 -11.27 -4.41 0.48
C VAL A 283 -12.73 -4.09 0.79
N PRO A 284 -13.21 -2.88 0.46
CA PRO A 284 -14.64 -2.56 0.55
C PRO A 284 -15.50 -3.50 -0.28
N LEU A 285 -16.46 -4.15 0.36
CA LEU A 285 -17.41 -5.05 -0.28
C LEU A 285 -18.57 -4.28 -0.93
N SER A 286 -19.21 -4.90 -1.92
CA SER A 286 -20.36 -4.35 -2.65
C SER A 286 -21.53 -3.97 -1.71
N ARG A 287 -21.75 -4.82 -0.71
CA ARG A 287 -22.71 -4.64 0.39
C ARG A 287 -21.91 -4.62 1.68
N SER A 288 -21.82 -3.49 2.35
CA SER A 288 -21.15 -3.40 3.66
C SER A 288 -22.09 -3.87 4.78
N GLU A 289 -21.52 -4.36 5.89
CA GLU A 289 -22.28 -4.80 7.06
C GLU A 289 -21.57 -4.36 8.34
N LYS A 290 -22.35 -3.84 9.31
CA LYS A 290 -21.82 -3.44 10.61
C LYS A 290 -21.25 -4.64 11.35
N CYS A 291 -20.14 -4.44 12.05
CA CYS A 291 -19.63 -5.46 12.95
C CYS A 291 -20.58 -5.65 14.14
N ILE A 292 -20.96 -6.89 14.47
CA ILE A 292 -21.78 -7.19 15.65
C ILE A 292 -20.98 -6.89 16.94
N VAL A 293 -19.70 -7.28 16.96
CA VAL A 293 -18.81 -7.08 18.11
C VAL A 293 -17.89 -5.89 17.84
N GLY A 294 -18.34 -4.68 18.12
CA GLY A 294 -17.57 -3.45 17.92
C GLY A 294 -16.78 -2.98 19.15
N THR A 295 -15.95 -1.96 18.96
CA THR A 295 -15.22 -1.25 20.03
C THR A 295 -15.79 0.14 20.34
N GLY A 296 -16.66 0.66 19.47
CA GLY A 296 -17.18 2.03 19.51
C GLY A 296 -16.33 3.03 18.71
N LEU A 297 -15.07 2.70 18.40
CA LEU A 297 -14.17 3.53 17.59
C LEU A 297 -14.51 3.50 16.09
N GLU A 298 -15.34 2.55 15.65
CA GLU A 298 -15.75 2.39 14.25
C GLU A 298 -16.47 3.65 13.74
N ARG A 299 -17.28 4.29 14.59
CA ARG A 299 -18.01 5.52 14.23
C ARG A 299 -17.06 6.70 14.07
N GLN A 300 -16.15 6.88 15.02
CA GLN A 300 -15.16 7.95 14.95
C GLN A 300 -14.26 7.80 13.73
N THR A 301 -13.76 6.59 13.47
CA THR A 301 -12.89 6.31 12.33
C THR A 301 -13.59 6.60 11.00
N ALA A 302 -14.86 6.23 10.86
CA ALA A 302 -15.64 6.51 9.64
C ALA A 302 -15.86 8.01 9.42
N LEU A 303 -16.11 8.77 10.49
CA LEU A 303 -16.24 10.24 10.42
C LEU A 303 -14.91 10.94 10.09
N ASP A 304 -13.83 10.57 10.78
CA ASP A 304 -12.50 11.16 10.62
C ASP A 304 -11.91 10.88 9.23
N SER A 305 -12.24 9.73 8.64
CA SER A 305 -11.84 9.39 7.27
C SER A 305 -12.44 10.30 6.19
N ARG A 306 -13.54 11.02 6.50
CA ARG A 306 -14.33 11.84 5.57
C ARG A 306 -14.83 11.12 4.31
N VAL A 307 -14.87 9.78 4.36
CA VAL A 307 -15.42 8.97 3.26
C VAL A 307 -16.95 9.07 3.21
N SER A 308 -17.60 9.24 4.37
CA SER A 308 -19.02 9.56 4.48
C SER A 308 -19.26 11.07 4.37
N VAL A 309 -20.39 11.46 3.77
CA VAL A 309 -20.79 12.86 3.63
C VAL A 309 -21.56 13.29 4.87
N ILE A 310 -21.09 14.33 5.54
CA ILE A 310 -21.72 14.92 6.73
C ILE A 310 -22.39 16.26 6.41
N ALA A 311 -23.45 16.59 7.14
CA ALA A 311 -24.12 17.87 7.03
C ALA A 311 -23.32 18.96 7.75
N GLU A 312 -22.75 19.92 7.01
CA GLU A 312 -22.05 21.07 7.61
C GLU A 312 -22.99 22.09 8.25
N ARG A 313 -24.24 22.11 7.79
CA ARG A 313 -25.31 23.01 8.25
C ARG A 313 -26.58 22.21 8.50
N GLU A 314 -27.41 22.70 9.40
CA GLU A 314 -28.76 22.17 9.58
C GLU A 314 -29.68 22.60 8.44
N GLY A 315 -30.67 21.78 8.13
CA GLY A 315 -31.56 22.06 7.01
C GLY A 315 -32.50 20.91 6.67
N LYS A 316 -33.36 21.11 5.66
CA LYS A 316 -34.31 20.12 5.18
C LYS A 316 -33.89 19.57 3.82
N ILE A 317 -33.94 18.25 3.63
CA ILE A 317 -33.60 17.62 2.35
C ILE A 317 -34.70 17.90 1.33
N ILE A 318 -34.35 18.56 0.23
CA ILE A 318 -35.25 18.86 -0.89
C ILE A 318 -35.37 17.64 -1.81
N SER A 319 -34.23 17.07 -2.20
CA SER A 319 -34.11 15.86 -3.02
C SER A 319 -32.76 15.16 -2.77
N SER A 320 -32.72 13.87 -3.07
CA SER A 320 -31.53 13.03 -2.94
C SER A 320 -31.41 12.14 -4.16
N ASP A 321 -30.37 12.36 -4.96
CA ASP A 321 -30.04 11.56 -6.14
C ASP A 321 -28.73 10.78 -5.90
N SER A 322 -28.40 9.86 -6.79
CA SER A 322 -27.11 9.13 -6.77
C SER A 322 -25.88 10.04 -6.92
N HIS A 323 -26.05 11.20 -7.54
CA HIS A 323 -24.95 12.12 -7.87
C HIS A 323 -24.88 13.35 -6.97
N LYS A 324 -25.99 13.75 -6.33
CA LYS A 324 -26.03 14.94 -5.49
C LYS A 324 -27.18 14.90 -4.49
N ILE A 325 -27.01 15.62 -3.38
CA ILE A 325 -28.05 15.86 -2.37
C ILE A 325 -28.33 17.37 -2.32
N LEU A 326 -29.61 17.74 -2.40
CA LEU A 326 -30.05 19.13 -2.27
C LEU A 326 -30.57 19.38 -0.85
N LEU A 327 -29.89 20.27 -0.11
CA LEU A 327 -30.23 20.65 1.25
C LEU A 327 -30.71 22.10 1.28
N SER A 328 -31.89 22.36 1.83
CA SER A 328 -32.36 23.72 2.13
C SER A 328 -31.90 24.11 3.54
N SER A 329 -31.01 25.09 3.64
CA SER A 329 -30.51 25.65 4.91
C SER A 329 -30.75 27.14 4.90
N SER A 330 -31.44 27.68 5.92
CA SER A 330 -31.63 29.13 6.11
C SER A 330 -32.09 29.87 4.83
N GLY A 331 -33.05 29.31 4.10
CA GLY A 331 -33.58 29.87 2.85
C GLY A 331 -32.69 29.71 1.60
N LYS A 332 -31.50 29.12 1.71
CA LYS A 332 -30.60 28.83 0.59
C LYS A 332 -30.54 27.34 0.28
N THR A 333 -30.53 27.00 -1.00
CA THR A 333 -30.34 25.61 -1.47
C THR A 333 -28.86 25.33 -1.67
N ILE A 334 -28.34 24.33 -0.95
CA ILE A 334 -26.97 23.86 -1.03
C ILE A 334 -26.97 22.53 -1.79
N SER A 335 -26.18 22.47 -2.87
CA SER A 335 -25.99 21.24 -3.65
C SER A 335 -24.71 20.54 -3.21
N ILE A 336 -24.85 19.35 -2.64
CA ILE A 336 -23.73 18.54 -2.14
C ILE A 336 -23.47 17.42 -3.15
N PRO A 337 -22.35 17.45 -3.92
CA PRO A 337 -22.03 16.40 -4.88
C PRO A 337 -21.61 15.10 -4.18
N LEU A 338 -22.03 13.96 -4.73
CA LEU A 338 -21.66 12.62 -4.28
C LEU A 338 -20.65 11.98 -5.23
N VAL A 339 -19.75 11.18 -4.67
CA VAL A 339 -18.77 10.41 -5.45
C VAL A 339 -19.43 9.12 -5.95
N ALA A 340 -19.57 8.95 -7.27
CA ALA A 340 -20.08 7.73 -7.88
C ALA A 340 -18.99 6.98 -8.67
N HIS A 341 -18.75 5.71 -8.34
CA HIS A 341 -17.88 4.77 -9.07
C HIS A 341 -16.49 5.34 -9.44
N ARG A 342 -15.84 6.01 -8.49
CA ARG A 342 -14.51 6.59 -8.69
C ARG A 342 -13.42 5.58 -8.30
N ARG A 343 -12.38 5.50 -9.11
CA ARG A 343 -11.19 4.69 -8.82
C ARG A 343 -10.38 5.25 -7.65
N SER A 344 -10.02 4.41 -6.70
CA SER A 344 -9.01 4.72 -5.67
C SER A 344 -7.58 4.45 -6.16
N ASN A 345 -6.57 4.94 -5.43
CA ASN A 345 -5.16 4.64 -5.75
C ASN A 345 -4.82 3.14 -5.75
N LYS A 346 -5.59 2.31 -5.04
CA LYS A 346 -5.43 0.85 -4.95
C LYS A 346 -6.40 0.08 -5.85
N ASN A 347 -6.99 0.75 -6.84
CA ASN A 347 -8.00 0.21 -7.76
C ASN A 347 -9.33 -0.22 -7.10
N THR A 348 -9.56 0.08 -5.83
CA THR A 348 -10.86 -0.15 -5.18
C THR A 348 -11.90 0.87 -5.66
N CYS A 349 -13.19 0.53 -5.56
CA CYS A 349 -14.29 1.40 -5.95
C CYS A 349 -14.71 2.33 -4.80
N MET A 350 -14.60 3.65 -5.00
CA MET A 350 -15.18 4.66 -4.13
C MET A 350 -16.56 5.04 -4.65
N HIS A 351 -17.59 4.79 -3.86
CA HIS A 351 -18.97 5.08 -4.20
C HIS A 351 -19.74 5.50 -2.94
N GLN A 352 -20.44 6.62 -3.01
CA GLN A 352 -21.24 7.17 -1.92
C GLN A 352 -22.74 6.95 -2.20
N LYS A 353 -23.45 6.40 -1.22
CA LYS A 353 -24.88 6.11 -1.30
C LYS A 353 -25.65 7.07 -0.38
N PRO A 354 -26.59 7.88 -0.90
CA PRO A 354 -27.42 8.72 -0.06
C PRO A 354 -28.31 7.85 0.84
N ARG A 355 -28.45 8.21 2.12
CA ARG A 355 -29.31 7.49 3.08
C ARG A 355 -30.48 8.34 3.60
N VAL A 356 -30.50 9.62 3.27
CA VAL A 356 -31.50 10.56 3.77
C VAL A 356 -32.72 10.62 2.84
N PRO A 357 -33.94 10.33 3.35
CA PRO A 357 -35.15 10.48 2.55
C PRO A 357 -35.50 11.96 2.34
N ARG A 358 -36.23 12.23 1.25
CA ARG A 358 -36.78 13.54 0.94
C ARG A 358 -37.63 14.08 2.10
N GLY A 359 -37.50 15.37 2.38
CA GLY A 359 -38.28 16.07 3.40
C GLY A 359 -37.78 15.90 4.84
N LYS A 360 -36.75 15.08 5.09
CA LYS A 360 -36.17 14.93 6.43
C LYS A 360 -35.38 16.17 6.85
N SER A 361 -35.59 16.62 8.09
CA SER A 361 -34.76 17.65 8.72
C SER A 361 -33.48 17.03 9.28
N ILE A 362 -32.35 17.64 8.95
CA ILE A 362 -31.00 17.17 9.26
C ILE A 362 -30.32 18.19 10.16
N LYS A 363 -29.65 17.72 11.21
CA LYS A 363 -28.82 18.54 12.09
C LYS A 363 -27.39 18.59 11.58
N LYS A 364 -26.65 19.67 11.93
CA LYS A 364 -25.21 19.75 11.69
C LYS A 364 -24.49 18.53 12.29
N GLY A 365 -23.60 17.92 11.52
CA GLY A 365 -22.82 16.73 11.89
C GLY A 365 -23.52 15.39 11.60
N GLN A 366 -24.79 15.39 11.18
CA GLN A 366 -25.48 14.15 10.80
C GLN A 366 -25.03 13.67 9.40
N ILE A 367 -25.03 12.35 9.20
CA ILE A 367 -24.57 11.72 7.96
C ILE A 367 -25.68 11.80 6.90
N LEU A 368 -25.29 12.28 5.72
CA LEU A 368 -26.14 12.44 4.54
C LEU A 368 -25.99 11.26 3.57
N ALA A 369 -24.74 10.82 3.33
CA ALA A 369 -24.42 9.70 2.47
C ALA A 369 -23.30 8.85 3.07
N GLU A 370 -23.42 7.53 2.88
CA GLU A 370 -22.43 6.55 3.31
C GLU A 370 -21.44 6.32 2.19
N GLY A 371 -20.16 6.20 2.52
CA GLY A 371 -19.14 5.83 1.53
C GLY A 371 -18.82 4.34 1.53
N ALA A 372 -17.77 3.98 0.81
CA ALA A 372 -17.29 2.59 0.74
C ALA A 372 -16.87 2.09 2.14
N ALA A 373 -17.25 0.86 2.49
CA ALA A 373 -16.96 0.23 3.78
C ALA A 373 -17.48 1.03 5.00
N THR A 374 -18.65 1.66 4.88
CA THR A 374 -19.33 2.32 6.00
C THR A 374 -20.82 1.95 6.01
N VAL A 375 -21.39 1.75 7.21
CA VAL A 375 -22.83 1.51 7.40
C VAL A 375 -23.27 2.24 8.66
N GLY A 376 -24.33 3.04 8.58
CA GLY A 376 -24.88 3.79 9.71
C GLY A 376 -23.87 4.72 10.37
N GLY A 377 -22.88 5.20 9.62
CA GLY A 377 -21.79 6.00 10.15
C GLY A 377 -20.71 5.26 10.90
N GLU A 378 -20.73 3.93 10.89
CA GLU A 378 -19.67 3.08 11.44
C GLU A 378 -18.86 2.46 10.32
N LEU A 379 -17.59 2.20 10.61
CA LEU A 379 -16.70 1.45 9.75
C LEU A 379 -17.18 0.00 9.61
N ALA A 380 -17.21 -0.49 8.37
CA ALA A 380 -17.73 -1.80 7.99
C ALA A 380 -16.80 -2.46 6.97
N LEU A 381 -15.67 -3.03 7.43
CA LEU A 381 -14.61 -3.59 6.59
C LEU A 381 -14.88 -5.02 6.07
N GLY A 382 -15.84 -5.75 6.66
CA GLY A 382 -16.09 -7.16 6.37
C GLY A 382 -17.54 -7.59 6.61
N LYS A 383 -17.71 -8.85 6.98
CA LYS A 383 -19.02 -9.52 7.14
C LYS A 383 -19.05 -10.36 8.41
N ASN A 384 -20.23 -10.43 9.04
CA ASN A 384 -20.45 -11.37 10.13
C ASN A 384 -20.85 -12.71 9.53
N VAL A 385 -20.00 -13.72 9.65
CA VAL A 385 -20.22 -15.06 9.11
C VAL A 385 -20.21 -16.09 10.21
N LEU A 386 -20.98 -17.17 10.03
CA LEU A 386 -21.03 -18.28 10.97
C LEU A 386 -19.78 -19.16 10.77
N VAL A 387 -18.89 -19.17 11.75
CA VAL A 387 -17.62 -19.89 11.70
C VAL A 387 -17.66 -21.09 12.63
N ALA A 388 -17.20 -22.24 12.14
CA ALA A 388 -16.89 -23.41 12.95
C ALA A 388 -15.38 -23.62 13.08
N TYR A 389 -14.92 -24.00 14.26
CA TYR A 389 -13.52 -24.35 14.51
C TYR A 389 -13.37 -25.87 14.68
N MET A 390 -13.12 -26.56 13.57
CA MET A 390 -12.92 -28.02 13.53
C MET A 390 -12.05 -28.39 12.32
N PRO A 391 -11.26 -29.47 12.36
CA PRO A 391 -10.63 -29.98 11.16
C PRO A 391 -11.70 -30.51 10.18
N TRP A 392 -11.46 -30.35 8.89
CA TRP A 392 -12.37 -30.85 7.85
C TRP A 392 -11.57 -31.45 6.69
N GLU A 393 -11.41 -32.78 6.68
CA GLU A 393 -10.78 -33.58 5.60
C GLU A 393 -9.43 -33.03 5.07
N GLY A 394 -8.69 -32.29 5.90
CA GLY A 394 -7.45 -31.61 5.49
C GLY A 394 -7.64 -30.37 4.60
N TYR A 395 -8.87 -30.00 4.21
CA TYR A 395 -9.11 -28.79 3.43
C TYR A 395 -8.78 -27.52 4.20
N ASN A 396 -8.82 -27.55 5.53
CA ASN A 396 -8.36 -26.46 6.38
C ASN A 396 -7.02 -26.77 7.08
N PHE A 397 -6.14 -27.54 6.42
CA PHE A 397 -4.78 -27.75 6.93
C PHE A 397 -3.99 -26.43 7.03
N GLU A 398 -3.18 -26.29 8.09
CA GLU A 398 -2.49 -25.03 8.43
C GLU A 398 -3.44 -23.81 8.48
N ASP A 399 -3.17 -22.79 7.67
CA ASP A 399 -3.93 -21.55 7.54
C ASP A 399 -4.98 -21.63 6.39
N ALA A 400 -5.24 -22.81 5.83
CA ALA A 400 -6.28 -22.97 4.81
C ALA A 400 -7.67 -22.81 5.42
N VAL A 401 -8.60 -22.22 4.66
CA VAL A 401 -9.99 -22.03 5.08
C VAL A 401 -10.94 -22.61 4.06
N LEU A 402 -11.86 -23.42 4.55
CA LEU A 402 -12.98 -23.96 3.81
C LEU A 402 -14.15 -22.97 3.88
N ILE A 403 -14.81 -22.71 2.75
CA ILE A 403 -15.97 -21.80 2.70
C ILE A 403 -17.19 -22.44 2.06
N SER A 404 -18.37 -21.97 2.44
CA SER A 404 -19.64 -22.33 1.80
C SER A 404 -19.83 -21.60 0.48
N GLU A 405 -20.35 -22.30 -0.52
CA GLU A 405 -20.83 -21.75 -1.80
C GLU A 405 -21.84 -20.62 -1.61
N ARG A 406 -22.57 -20.62 -0.48
CA ARG A 406 -23.46 -19.53 -0.09
C ARG A 406 -22.80 -18.15 -0.21
N LEU A 407 -21.54 -18.05 0.22
CA LEU A 407 -20.80 -16.79 0.24
C LEU A 407 -20.52 -16.23 -1.16
N VAL A 408 -20.45 -17.11 -2.16
CA VAL A 408 -20.29 -16.77 -3.58
C VAL A 408 -21.65 -16.39 -4.16
N TYR A 409 -22.64 -17.30 -4.04
CA TYR A 409 -23.95 -17.15 -4.67
C TYR A 409 -24.73 -15.92 -4.18
N GLU A 410 -24.64 -15.59 -2.88
CA GLU A 410 -25.31 -14.42 -2.29
C GLU A 410 -24.50 -13.12 -2.43
N ASP A 411 -23.39 -13.13 -3.18
CA ASP A 411 -22.51 -11.97 -3.39
C ASP A 411 -21.99 -11.35 -2.07
N ILE A 412 -21.85 -12.15 -1.00
CA ILE A 412 -21.52 -11.66 0.35
C ILE A 412 -20.13 -11.02 0.38
N TYR A 413 -19.16 -11.65 -0.26
CA TYR A 413 -17.76 -11.19 -0.35
C TYR A 413 -17.38 -10.64 -1.73
N THR A 414 -18.36 -10.20 -2.50
CA THR A 414 -18.13 -9.57 -3.80
C THR A 414 -17.63 -8.14 -3.62
N SER A 415 -16.53 -7.79 -4.30
CA SER A 415 -15.98 -6.43 -4.32
C SER A 415 -15.89 -5.86 -5.73
N PHE A 416 -15.89 -4.53 -5.84
CA PHE A 416 -15.76 -3.83 -7.12
C PHE A 416 -14.39 -3.18 -7.23
N HIS A 417 -13.72 -3.45 -8.35
CA HIS A 417 -12.41 -2.89 -8.67
C HIS A 417 -12.49 -2.08 -9.95
N ILE A 418 -11.81 -0.94 -10.00
CA ILE A 418 -11.73 -0.09 -11.18
C ILE A 418 -10.29 -0.04 -11.65
N ARG A 419 -10.03 -0.63 -12.81
CA ARG A 419 -8.71 -0.59 -13.45
C ARG A 419 -8.65 0.52 -14.48
N LYS A 420 -7.51 1.21 -14.50
CA LYS A 420 -7.18 2.26 -15.47
C LYS A 420 -6.23 1.67 -16.50
N TYR A 421 -6.61 1.72 -17.76
CA TYR A 421 -5.74 1.42 -18.90
C TYR A 421 -5.48 2.70 -19.67
N GLU A 422 -4.24 2.92 -20.09
CA GLU A 422 -3.85 4.13 -20.80
C GLU A 422 -2.94 3.82 -21.97
N ILE A 423 -3.13 4.57 -23.05
CA ILE A 423 -2.28 4.58 -24.23
C ILE A 423 -2.09 6.02 -24.68
N GLN A 424 -0.89 6.31 -25.17
CA GLN A 424 -0.51 7.60 -25.71
C GLN A 424 -0.10 7.42 -27.17
N THR A 425 -0.37 8.45 -27.98
CA THR A 425 0.20 8.61 -29.30
C THR A 425 1.45 9.46 -29.21
N ASP A 426 2.55 8.96 -29.76
CA ASP A 426 3.78 9.72 -29.84
C ASP A 426 4.13 10.01 -31.31
N THR A 427 4.89 11.07 -31.54
CA THR A 427 5.48 11.35 -32.86
C THR A 427 6.70 10.46 -33.03
N THR A 428 6.73 9.68 -34.12
CA THR A 428 7.93 8.87 -34.43
C THR A 428 9.10 9.78 -34.82
N SER A 429 10.32 9.24 -34.78
CA SER A 429 11.57 9.96 -35.09
C SER A 429 11.63 10.59 -36.50
N GLN A 430 10.72 10.23 -37.41
CA GLN A 430 10.63 10.77 -38.79
C GLN A 430 9.45 11.72 -39.01
N GLY A 431 8.71 12.11 -37.95
CA GLY A 431 7.61 13.09 -38.06
C GLY A 431 6.27 12.52 -38.52
N SER A 432 6.15 11.21 -38.73
CA SER A 432 4.87 10.54 -38.93
C SER A 432 4.19 10.27 -37.59
N ALA A 433 2.96 10.76 -37.45
CA ALA A 433 2.20 10.64 -36.22
C ALA A 433 1.55 9.26 -36.09
N GLU A 434 1.63 8.66 -34.91
CA GLU A 434 0.76 7.54 -34.57
C GLU A 434 -0.70 7.98 -34.63
N LYS A 435 -1.58 7.11 -35.16
CA LYS A 435 -2.99 7.43 -35.36
C LYS A 435 -3.87 6.49 -34.56
N ILE A 436 -4.86 7.05 -33.88
CA ILE A 436 -5.96 6.30 -33.26
C ILE A 436 -7.04 6.15 -34.32
N THR A 437 -7.42 4.91 -34.64
CA THR A 437 -8.43 4.61 -35.66
C THR A 437 -9.09 3.26 -35.39
N LYS A 438 -10.32 3.11 -35.89
CA LYS A 438 -11.03 1.83 -35.90
C LYS A 438 -10.58 0.94 -37.07
N GLU A 439 -10.11 1.54 -38.16
CA GLU A 439 -9.70 0.85 -39.39
C GLU A 439 -8.33 0.22 -39.20
N ILE A 440 -8.29 -0.97 -38.62
CA ILE A 440 -7.05 -1.71 -38.38
C ILE A 440 -7.00 -2.88 -39.39
N PRO A 441 -6.00 -2.92 -40.28
CA PRO A 441 -5.91 -3.96 -41.29
C PRO A 441 -5.67 -5.34 -40.66
N HIS A 442 -6.17 -6.38 -41.32
CA HIS A 442 -5.97 -7.81 -40.97
C HIS A 442 -6.50 -8.25 -39.60
N LEU A 443 -7.35 -7.44 -38.96
CA LEU A 443 -8.02 -7.78 -37.69
C LEU A 443 -9.46 -8.22 -37.94
N GLU A 444 -9.89 -9.27 -37.24
CA GLU A 444 -11.27 -9.76 -37.32
C GLU A 444 -12.27 -8.71 -36.82
N GLU A 445 -13.40 -8.57 -37.53
CA GLU A 445 -14.44 -7.60 -37.18
C GLU A 445 -15.00 -7.80 -35.76
N HIS A 446 -15.01 -9.05 -35.28
CA HIS A 446 -15.39 -9.39 -33.91
C HIS A 446 -14.56 -8.64 -32.85
N LEU A 447 -13.26 -8.46 -33.05
CA LEU A 447 -12.38 -7.77 -32.08
C LEU A 447 -12.59 -6.24 -32.08
N LEU A 448 -13.11 -5.72 -33.19
CA LEU A 448 -13.42 -4.30 -33.38
C LEU A 448 -14.86 -3.95 -32.97
N ARG A 449 -15.68 -4.96 -32.59
CA ARG A 449 -17.11 -4.81 -32.27
C ARG A 449 -17.40 -3.82 -31.14
N ASN A 450 -16.44 -3.57 -30.26
CA ASN A 450 -16.62 -2.70 -29.10
C ASN A 450 -16.15 -1.26 -29.36
N LEU A 451 -15.48 -1.00 -30.49
CA LEU A 451 -14.93 0.31 -30.85
C LEU A 451 -15.96 1.22 -31.52
N ASP A 452 -15.90 2.50 -31.17
CA ASP A 452 -16.61 3.59 -31.83
C ASP A 452 -15.94 4.00 -33.16
N ARG A 453 -16.52 4.97 -33.84
CA ARG A 453 -15.99 5.50 -35.12
C ARG A 453 -14.56 6.07 -35.03
N ASN A 454 -14.12 6.47 -33.84
CA ASN A 454 -12.80 7.04 -33.61
C ASN A 454 -11.77 5.95 -33.25
N GLY A 455 -12.17 4.68 -33.12
CA GLY A 455 -11.28 3.60 -32.70
C GLY A 455 -11.16 3.45 -31.18
N ILE A 456 -12.10 3.98 -30.40
CA ILE A 456 -12.07 3.92 -28.94
C ILE A 456 -13.24 3.07 -28.45
N VAL A 457 -13.04 2.30 -27.39
CA VAL A 457 -14.10 1.50 -26.80
C VAL A 457 -15.30 2.34 -26.34
N ARG A 458 -16.50 1.88 -26.68
CA ARG A 458 -17.76 2.55 -26.29
C ARG A 458 -18.01 2.45 -24.78
N LEU A 459 -18.55 3.52 -24.20
CA LEU A 459 -19.01 3.54 -22.81
C LEU A 459 -20.12 2.50 -22.60
N GLY A 460 -20.02 1.76 -21.49
CA GLY A 460 -21.00 0.73 -21.13
C GLY A 460 -20.76 -0.63 -21.78
N SER A 461 -19.84 -0.77 -22.73
CA SER A 461 -19.45 -2.04 -23.35
C SER A 461 -18.94 -3.04 -22.32
N TRP A 462 -19.30 -4.31 -22.50
CA TRP A 462 -18.68 -5.42 -21.80
C TRP A 462 -17.45 -5.86 -22.60
N VAL A 463 -16.30 -5.93 -21.93
CA VAL A 463 -15.02 -6.27 -22.56
C VAL A 463 -14.35 -7.43 -21.84
N GLU A 464 -13.72 -8.29 -22.63
CA GLU A 464 -13.04 -9.50 -22.18
C GLU A 464 -11.58 -9.50 -22.60
N THR A 465 -10.81 -10.47 -22.09
CA THR A 465 -9.39 -10.59 -22.37
C THR A 465 -9.15 -10.67 -23.87
N GLY A 466 -8.24 -9.84 -24.40
CA GLY A 466 -7.93 -9.78 -25.82
C GLY A 466 -8.74 -8.74 -26.62
N ASP A 467 -9.88 -8.26 -26.10
CA ASP A 467 -10.65 -7.21 -26.76
C ASP A 467 -9.82 -5.92 -26.89
N ILE A 468 -9.98 -5.22 -28.01
CA ILE A 468 -9.31 -3.95 -28.27
C ILE A 468 -10.05 -2.82 -27.54
N LEU A 469 -9.34 -2.08 -26.70
CA LEU A 469 -9.85 -0.91 -25.98
C LEU A 469 -9.63 0.38 -26.76
N VAL A 470 -8.48 0.50 -27.43
CA VAL A 470 -8.13 1.65 -28.27
C VAL A 470 -7.32 1.15 -29.46
N GLY A 471 -7.84 1.33 -30.66
CA GLY A 471 -7.15 1.01 -31.90
C GLY A 471 -6.04 2.00 -32.19
N LYS A 472 -4.79 1.55 -32.27
CA LYS A 472 -3.63 2.39 -32.56
C LYS A 472 -2.79 1.79 -33.67
N LEU A 473 -2.43 2.63 -34.63
CA LEU A 473 -1.53 2.31 -35.73
C LEU A 473 -0.25 3.13 -35.62
N THR A 474 0.89 2.45 -35.63
CA THR A 474 2.20 3.07 -35.74
C THR A 474 2.70 2.89 -37.17
N PRO A 475 3.03 3.97 -37.91
CA PRO A 475 3.57 3.86 -39.26
C PRO A 475 4.89 3.07 -39.25
N LEU A 476 5.01 2.10 -40.17
CA LEU A 476 6.22 1.28 -40.31
C LEU A 476 7.26 2.02 -41.13
N ILE A 477 8.53 1.93 -40.72
CA ILE A 477 9.64 2.41 -41.53
C ILE A 477 9.73 1.50 -42.76
N ALA A 478 9.73 2.10 -43.96
CA ALA A 478 9.80 1.37 -45.23
C ALA A 478 11.01 0.41 -45.33
N SER A 479 12.05 0.64 -44.52
CA SER A 479 13.25 -0.20 -44.47
C SER A 479 13.14 -1.44 -43.58
N GLU A 480 12.24 -1.53 -42.60
CA GLU A 480 12.25 -2.67 -41.65
C GLU A 480 11.49 -3.89 -42.15
N SER A 481 10.43 -3.70 -42.94
CA SER A 481 9.61 -4.81 -43.43
C SER A 481 10.23 -5.54 -44.63
N SER A 482 11.27 -4.99 -45.27
CA SER A 482 11.90 -5.54 -46.47
C SER A 482 13.04 -6.54 -46.21
N TYR A 483 13.52 -6.69 -44.96
CA TYR A 483 14.72 -7.51 -44.67
C TYR A 483 14.47 -8.99 -44.38
N ILE A 484 13.26 -9.39 -44.00
CA ILE A 484 12.97 -10.83 -43.76
C ILE A 484 12.55 -11.45 -45.11
N ALA A 485 13.47 -12.21 -45.71
CA ALA A 485 13.28 -12.83 -47.02
C ALA A 485 12.01 -13.68 -47.10
N GLU A 486 11.70 -14.44 -46.03
CA GLU A 486 10.52 -15.28 -45.91
C GLU A 486 9.22 -14.45 -45.93
N ALA A 487 9.21 -13.30 -45.25
CA ALA A 487 8.06 -12.40 -45.25
C ALA A 487 7.87 -11.74 -46.63
N GLY A 488 8.96 -11.47 -47.35
CA GLY A 488 8.93 -11.04 -48.75
C GLY A 488 8.29 -12.08 -49.67
N LEU A 489 8.71 -13.33 -49.56
CA LEU A 489 8.16 -14.45 -50.34
C LEU A 489 6.67 -14.67 -50.05
N LEU A 490 6.25 -14.68 -48.78
CA LEU A 490 4.85 -14.84 -48.41
C LEU A 490 3.97 -13.73 -49.01
N ARG A 491 4.46 -12.48 -49.03
CA ARG A 491 3.74 -11.38 -49.69
C ARG A 491 3.61 -11.61 -51.19
N ALA A 492 4.66 -12.08 -51.85
CA ALA A 492 4.64 -12.38 -53.29
C ALA A 492 3.67 -13.54 -53.62
N ILE A 493 3.62 -14.59 -52.79
CA ILE A 493 2.74 -15.75 -52.99
C ILE A 493 1.27 -15.36 -52.82
N PHE A 494 0.95 -14.63 -51.74
CA PHE A 494 -0.45 -14.31 -51.39
C PHE A 494 -0.94 -12.98 -51.95
N GLY A 495 -0.11 -12.25 -52.70
CA GLY A 495 -0.45 -10.93 -53.24
C GLY A 495 -0.78 -9.90 -52.15
N LEU A 496 -0.19 -10.03 -50.97
CA LEU A 496 -0.49 -9.15 -49.83
C LEU A 496 0.17 -7.79 -50.02
N GLU A 497 -0.61 -6.72 -49.95
CA GLU A 497 -0.10 -5.36 -49.98
C GLU A 497 0.84 -5.09 -48.79
N VAL A 498 1.85 -4.25 -49.01
CA VAL A 498 2.77 -3.84 -47.94
C VAL A 498 2.00 -2.97 -46.96
N SER A 499 1.72 -3.51 -45.77
CA SER A 499 1.13 -2.75 -44.68
C SER A 499 2.04 -1.57 -44.33
N THR A 500 1.57 -0.35 -44.55
CA THR A 500 2.31 0.89 -44.24
C THR A 500 2.34 1.19 -42.74
N SER A 501 1.60 0.43 -41.92
CA SER A 501 1.48 0.62 -40.49
C SER A 501 1.41 -0.71 -39.73
N LYS A 502 1.95 -0.71 -38.52
CA LYS A 502 1.92 -1.80 -37.54
C LYS A 502 0.86 -1.54 -36.50
N GLU A 503 0.14 -2.60 -36.14
CA GLU A 503 -0.85 -2.59 -35.07
C GLU A 503 -0.15 -2.48 -33.70
N THR A 504 -0.47 -1.42 -32.95
CA THR A 504 0.05 -1.14 -31.61
C THR A 504 -1.07 -0.78 -30.64
N SER A 505 -2.24 -1.42 -30.83
CA SER A 505 -3.47 -1.10 -30.11
C SER A 505 -3.41 -1.51 -28.63
N LEU A 506 -4.18 -0.80 -27.82
CA LEU A 506 -4.38 -1.15 -26.42
C LEU A 506 -5.37 -2.31 -26.32
N LYS A 507 -4.88 -3.50 -25.97
CA LYS A 507 -5.71 -4.70 -25.73
C LYS A 507 -5.92 -4.93 -24.24
N LEU A 508 -7.08 -5.47 -23.87
CA LEU A 508 -7.33 -5.86 -22.47
C LEU A 508 -6.43 -7.05 -22.10
N PRO A 509 -5.58 -6.95 -21.06
CA PRO A 509 -4.64 -8.01 -20.72
C PRO A 509 -5.34 -9.23 -20.11
N ILE A 510 -4.58 -10.33 -20.06
CA ILE A 510 -5.03 -11.64 -19.55
C ILE A 510 -5.60 -11.52 -18.12
N GLY A 511 -6.78 -12.10 -17.94
CA GLY A 511 -7.55 -12.06 -16.68
C GLY A 511 -8.35 -10.77 -16.49
N GLY A 512 -8.33 -9.87 -17.47
CA GLY A 512 -9.21 -8.71 -17.50
C GLY A 512 -10.59 -9.08 -18.04
N ARG A 513 -11.63 -8.72 -17.29
CA ARG A 513 -13.02 -8.68 -17.76
C ARG A 513 -13.79 -7.60 -17.01
N GLY A 514 -14.78 -6.99 -17.63
CA GLY A 514 -15.66 -6.05 -16.94
C GLY A 514 -16.35 -5.06 -17.86
N ARG A 515 -16.95 -4.03 -17.25
CA ARG A 515 -17.71 -3.01 -17.95
C ARG A 515 -16.95 -1.71 -18.05
N VAL A 516 -16.91 -1.10 -19.23
CA VAL A 516 -16.32 0.22 -19.43
C VAL A 516 -17.22 1.27 -18.78
N ILE A 517 -16.70 1.98 -17.78
CA ILE A 517 -17.47 2.98 -17.01
C ILE A 517 -17.13 4.42 -17.39
N ASP A 518 -15.91 4.69 -17.84
CA ASP A 518 -15.44 6.03 -18.18
C ASP A 518 -14.32 5.94 -19.21
N VAL A 519 -14.28 6.89 -20.13
CA VAL A 519 -13.28 7.01 -21.18
C VAL A 519 -12.92 8.49 -21.28
N LYS A 520 -11.64 8.81 -21.06
CA LYS A 520 -11.14 10.18 -21.13
C LYS A 520 -10.20 10.34 -22.32
N TRP A 521 -10.58 11.23 -23.21
CA TRP A 521 -9.75 11.73 -24.29
C TRP A 521 -9.05 13.01 -23.80
N ILE A 522 -7.74 12.95 -23.63
CA ILE A 522 -6.93 14.07 -23.18
C ILE A 522 -6.00 14.45 -24.33
N GLN A 523 -6.22 15.63 -24.90
CA GLN A 523 -5.38 16.19 -25.95
C GLN A 523 -4.60 17.35 -25.35
N ARG A 524 -3.27 17.23 -25.30
CA ARG A 524 -2.38 18.31 -24.85
C ARG A 524 -1.92 19.15 -26.03
N ASP A 525 -1.42 18.45 -27.05
CA ASP A 525 -1.02 19.00 -28.34
C ASP A 525 -1.76 18.26 -29.46
N PRO A 526 -1.80 18.79 -30.70
CA PRO A 526 -2.42 18.13 -31.84
C PRO A 526 -1.90 16.70 -32.09
N LEU A 527 -0.66 16.43 -31.69
CA LEU A 527 0.05 15.16 -31.88
C LEU A 527 0.16 14.33 -30.58
N ASP A 528 -0.12 14.93 -29.42
CA ASP A 528 -0.06 14.25 -28.11
C ASP A 528 -1.47 14.01 -27.58
N ILE A 529 -1.99 12.84 -27.93
CA ILE A 529 -3.30 12.35 -27.50
C ILE A 529 -3.10 11.20 -26.52
N MET A 530 -3.69 11.35 -25.34
CA MET A 530 -3.71 10.33 -24.30
C MET A 530 -5.15 9.87 -24.08
N VAL A 531 -5.39 8.57 -24.28
CA VAL A 531 -6.69 7.96 -24.00
C VAL A 531 -6.60 7.12 -22.74
N ARG A 532 -7.52 7.37 -21.80
CA ARG A 532 -7.64 6.61 -20.54
C ARG A 532 -8.98 5.90 -20.49
N VAL A 533 -8.95 4.59 -20.34
CA VAL A 533 -10.13 3.74 -20.24
C VAL A 533 -10.24 3.19 -18.81
N TYR A 534 -11.40 3.38 -18.18
CA TYR A 534 -11.69 2.86 -16.85
C TYR A 534 -12.68 1.70 -16.95
N ILE A 535 -12.28 0.55 -16.41
CA ILE A 535 -13.06 -0.69 -16.46
C ILE A 535 -13.40 -1.13 -15.05
N LEU A 536 -14.70 -1.26 -14.78
CA LEU A 536 -15.24 -1.80 -13.53
C LEU A 536 -15.31 -3.32 -13.60
N GLN A 537 -14.65 -3.98 -12.67
CA GLN A 537 -14.58 -5.43 -12.53
C GLN A 537 -15.33 -5.84 -11.26
N LYS A 538 -16.33 -6.73 -11.41
CA LYS A 538 -16.96 -7.44 -10.29
C LYS A 538 -16.05 -8.61 -9.91
N ARG A 539 -15.64 -8.70 -8.64
CA ARG A 539 -14.78 -9.77 -8.14
C ARG A 539 -15.44 -10.50 -6.97
N GLU A 540 -15.90 -11.69 -7.27
CA GLU A 540 -16.41 -12.65 -6.30
C GLU A 540 -15.27 -13.25 -5.47
N ILE A 541 -15.62 -13.96 -4.40
CA ILE A 541 -14.66 -14.69 -3.58
C ILE A 541 -14.37 -16.04 -4.23
N GLN A 542 -13.10 -16.44 -4.27
CA GLN A 542 -12.68 -17.65 -4.97
C GLN A 542 -11.50 -18.35 -4.26
N VAL A 543 -11.22 -19.59 -4.65
CA VAL A 543 -10.08 -20.36 -4.15
C VAL A 543 -8.77 -19.60 -4.42
N GLY A 544 -7.91 -19.48 -3.41
CA GLY A 544 -6.67 -18.72 -3.43
C GLY A 544 -6.79 -17.27 -2.95
N ASP A 545 -8.01 -16.73 -2.79
CA ASP A 545 -8.18 -15.42 -2.16
C ASP A 545 -7.83 -15.48 -0.67
N LYS A 546 -7.28 -14.39 -0.15
CA LYS A 546 -6.90 -14.26 1.25
C LYS A 546 -7.98 -13.57 2.07
N ILE A 547 -8.34 -14.17 3.18
CA ILE A 547 -9.26 -13.63 4.20
C ILE A 547 -8.53 -13.48 5.53
N ALA A 548 -9.08 -12.64 6.42
CA ALA A 548 -8.57 -12.49 7.77
C ALA A 548 -9.66 -12.08 8.76
N GLY A 549 -9.50 -12.47 10.01
CA GLY A 549 -10.26 -11.89 11.11
C GLY A 549 -9.56 -10.68 11.73
N ARG A 550 -10.15 -10.10 12.77
CA ARG A 550 -9.61 -8.94 13.50
C ARG A 550 -8.66 -9.32 14.65
N HIS A 551 -8.24 -10.58 14.73
CA HIS A 551 -7.38 -11.08 15.81
C HIS A 551 -6.06 -11.66 15.28
N GLY A 552 -5.67 -11.29 14.06
CA GLY A 552 -4.43 -11.74 13.42
C GLY A 552 -4.53 -13.13 12.79
N ASN A 553 -5.69 -13.78 12.87
CA ASN A 553 -5.98 -15.00 12.10
C ASN A 553 -6.13 -14.64 10.62
N LYS A 554 -5.30 -15.27 9.79
CA LYS A 554 -5.33 -15.16 8.33
C LYS A 554 -5.64 -16.53 7.75
N GLY A 555 -6.23 -16.55 6.57
CA GLY A 555 -6.33 -17.79 5.84
C GLY A 555 -6.47 -17.62 4.34
N ILE A 556 -6.11 -18.67 3.62
CA ILE A 556 -6.27 -18.77 2.18
C ILE A 556 -7.41 -19.73 1.90
N ILE A 557 -8.33 -19.34 1.03
CA ILE A 557 -9.46 -20.18 0.69
C ILE A 557 -8.95 -21.37 -0.13
N SER A 558 -9.14 -22.59 0.37
CA SER A 558 -8.67 -23.81 -0.25
C SER A 558 -9.75 -24.50 -1.09
N LYS A 559 -10.99 -24.49 -0.60
CA LYS A 559 -12.14 -25.12 -1.26
C LYS A 559 -13.43 -24.38 -0.93
N ILE A 560 -14.33 -24.38 -1.91
CA ILE A 560 -15.70 -23.90 -1.79
C ILE A 560 -16.58 -25.14 -1.84
N LEU A 561 -17.28 -25.45 -0.74
CA LEU A 561 -18.19 -26.60 -0.69
C LEU A 561 -19.62 -26.17 -1.02
N PRO A 562 -20.39 -27.06 -1.68
CA PRO A 562 -21.84 -26.90 -1.78
C PRO A 562 -22.48 -26.75 -0.40
N ARG A 563 -23.59 -26.03 -0.33
CA ARG A 563 -24.26 -25.71 0.95
C ARG A 563 -24.68 -26.96 1.72
N GLN A 564 -25.11 -28.01 1.01
CA GLN A 564 -25.56 -29.27 1.59
C GLN A 564 -24.42 -30.10 2.20
N ASP A 565 -23.19 -29.93 1.73
CA ASP A 565 -22.02 -30.66 2.25
C ASP A 565 -21.40 -29.99 3.46
N MET A 566 -21.78 -28.72 3.73
CA MET A 566 -21.26 -27.98 4.88
C MET A 566 -21.83 -28.55 6.17
N PRO A 567 -21.01 -28.61 7.25
CA PRO A 567 -21.56 -28.96 8.55
C PRO A 567 -22.62 -27.95 8.97
N TYR A 568 -23.67 -28.44 9.61
CA TYR A 568 -24.84 -27.65 9.95
C TYR A 568 -25.25 -27.80 11.41
N LEU A 569 -25.95 -26.78 11.91
CA LEU A 569 -26.50 -26.71 13.25
C LEU A 569 -27.78 -27.56 13.38
N GLN A 570 -28.23 -27.80 14.61
CA GLN A 570 -29.48 -28.54 14.89
C GLN A 570 -30.73 -27.95 14.21
N ASP A 571 -30.72 -26.66 13.89
CA ASP A 571 -31.81 -25.96 13.21
C ASP A 571 -31.75 -26.09 11.67
N GLY A 572 -30.78 -26.84 11.14
CA GLY A 572 -30.54 -27.00 9.71
C GLY A 572 -29.69 -25.90 9.07
N THR A 573 -29.23 -24.89 9.83
CA THR A 573 -28.41 -23.80 9.28
C THR A 573 -26.98 -24.29 9.02
N PRO A 574 -26.49 -24.27 7.76
CA PRO A 574 -25.10 -24.61 7.45
C PRO A 574 -24.15 -23.51 7.91
N VAL A 575 -22.94 -23.87 8.30
CA VAL A 575 -21.88 -22.90 8.61
C VAL A 575 -21.33 -22.26 7.33
N ASP A 576 -20.84 -21.03 7.45
CA ASP A 576 -20.33 -20.26 6.31
C ASP A 576 -18.84 -20.52 6.05
N MET A 577 -18.05 -20.71 7.11
CA MET A 577 -16.61 -20.99 7.03
C MET A 577 -16.18 -21.99 8.10
N VAL A 578 -15.17 -22.80 7.79
CA VAL A 578 -14.55 -23.72 8.74
C VAL A 578 -13.06 -23.40 8.88
N PHE A 579 -12.66 -23.03 10.10
CA PHE A 579 -11.28 -22.75 10.46
C PHE A 579 -10.66 -23.93 11.20
N ASN A 580 -9.35 -24.06 11.06
CA ASN A 580 -8.59 -25.04 11.83
C ASN A 580 -8.51 -24.61 13.32
N PRO A 581 -8.89 -25.46 14.28
CA PRO A 581 -8.73 -25.15 15.70
C PRO A 581 -7.24 -25.02 16.08
N LEU A 582 -6.31 -25.68 15.38
CA LEU A 582 -4.88 -25.60 15.64
C LEU A 582 -4.28 -24.22 15.36
N GLY A 583 -4.95 -23.38 14.56
CA GLY A 583 -4.53 -21.99 14.27
C GLY A 583 -4.89 -20.99 15.38
N VAL A 584 -5.78 -21.39 16.29
CA VAL A 584 -6.13 -20.63 17.51
C VAL A 584 -5.12 -21.04 18.60
N PRO A 585 -4.63 -20.12 19.46
CA PRO A 585 -3.51 -20.41 20.36
C PRO A 585 -3.71 -21.72 21.13
N SER A 586 -2.68 -22.57 21.13
CA SER A 586 -2.64 -23.96 21.64
C SER A 586 -3.00 -24.14 23.12
N ARG A 587 -3.39 -23.07 23.84
CA ARG A 587 -3.65 -23.05 25.28
C ARG A 587 -5.11 -22.84 25.67
N MET A 588 -6.04 -22.77 24.70
CA MET A 588 -7.47 -22.71 24.99
C MET A 588 -8.17 -23.98 24.53
N ASN A 589 -8.05 -25.05 25.31
CA ASN A 589 -8.93 -26.22 25.23
C ASN A 589 -10.31 -25.84 25.79
N TYR A 590 -11.06 -25.00 25.07
CA TYR A 590 -12.49 -24.88 25.34
C TYR A 590 -13.19 -26.01 24.58
N PRO A 591 -13.80 -26.99 25.26
CA PRO A 591 -14.72 -27.89 24.58
C PRO A 591 -15.79 -27.01 23.91
N GLY A 592 -16.05 -27.26 22.63
CA GLY A 592 -17.12 -26.59 21.92
C GLY A 592 -18.45 -26.78 22.66
N LYS A 593 -19.41 -25.89 22.45
CA LYS A 593 -20.73 -25.98 23.10
C LYS A 593 -21.83 -26.48 22.17
N SER A 594 -21.58 -26.47 20.86
CA SER A 594 -22.60 -26.73 19.86
C SER A 594 -22.44 -28.11 19.25
N ARG A 595 -23.49 -28.92 19.29
CA ARG A 595 -23.57 -30.17 18.53
C ARG A 595 -23.89 -29.85 17.07
N ILE A 596 -23.10 -30.40 16.15
CA ILE A 596 -23.25 -30.22 14.71
C ILE A 596 -23.32 -31.55 13.99
N PHE A 597 -23.80 -31.50 12.76
CA PHE A 597 -24.01 -32.66 11.91
C PHE A 597 -23.18 -32.51 10.63
N ASP A 598 -22.66 -33.63 10.13
CA ASP A 598 -22.00 -33.68 8.83
C ASP A 598 -23.05 -33.54 7.73
N GLY A 599 -22.84 -32.59 6.82
CA GLY A 599 -23.71 -32.36 5.66
C GLY A 599 -23.80 -33.55 4.70
N ARG A 600 -22.75 -34.39 4.65
CA ARG A 600 -22.65 -35.49 3.69
C ARG A 600 -23.29 -36.78 4.18
N THR A 601 -23.08 -37.13 5.46
CA THR A 601 -23.63 -38.36 6.05
C THR A 601 -24.93 -38.12 6.81
N GLY A 602 -25.12 -36.91 7.35
CA GLY A 602 -26.19 -36.58 8.28
C GLY A 602 -25.90 -36.96 9.74
N ASP A 603 -24.76 -37.61 10.01
CA ASP A 603 -24.39 -38.05 11.34
C ASP A 603 -23.92 -36.87 12.22
N PRO A 604 -24.22 -36.88 13.53
CA PRO A 604 -23.68 -35.90 14.46
C PRO A 604 -22.18 -36.14 14.69
N PHE A 605 -21.40 -35.07 14.76
CA PHE A 605 -20.01 -35.15 15.19
C PHE A 605 -19.93 -35.60 16.67
N GLU A 606 -18.93 -36.44 16.98
CA GLU A 606 -18.75 -37.04 18.31
C GLU A 606 -18.53 -35.98 19.40
N GLN A 607 -17.72 -34.96 19.10
CA GLN A 607 -17.41 -33.88 20.03
C GLN A 607 -18.13 -32.59 19.62
N PRO A 608 -18.62 -31.81 20.60
CA PRO A 608 -19.21 -30.51 20.31
C PRO A 608 -18.14 -29.53 19.79
N VAL A 609 -18.53 -28.70 18.84
CA VAL A 609 -17.64 -27.78 18.12
C VAL A 609 -17.88 -26.33 18.55
N LEU A 610 -16.81 -25.54 18.57
CA LEU A 610 -16.89 -24.10 18.81
C LEU A 610 -17.43 -23.42 17.55
N ILE A 611 -18.61 -22.80 17.68
CA ILE A 611 -19.28 -22.08 16.61
C ILE A 611 -19.65 -20.69 17.09
N GLY A 612 -19.47 -19.69 16.23
CA GLY A 612 -19.86 -18.33 16.52
C GLY A 612 -19.91 -17.46 15.29
N LYS A 613 -20.57 -16.31 15.40
CA LYS A 613 -20.51 -15.27 14.37
C LYS A 613 -19.21 -14.50 14.51
N SER A 614 -18.31 -14.63 13.55
CA SER A 614 -17.06 -13.88 13.50
C SER A 614 -17.10 -12.82 12.40
N TYR A 615 -16.44 -11.69 12.64
CA TYR A 615 -16.30 -10.65 11.63
C TYR A 615 -15.07 -10.88 10.77
N ILE A 616 -15.27 -11.37 9.55
CA ILE A 616 -14.21 -11.77 8.62
C ILE A 616 -14.12 -10.79 7.45
N LEU A 617 -12.88 -10.44 7.11
CA LEU A 617 -12.48 -9.45 6.11
C LEU A 617 -11.97 -10.16 4.85
N LYS A 618 -12.32 -9.64 3.67
CA LYS A 618 -11.65 -10.01 2.40
C LYS A 618 -10.48 -9.07 2.18
N LEU A 619 -9.26 -9.61 2.06
CA LEU A 619 -8.06 -8.79 1.86
C LEU A 619 -7.86 -8.46 0.37
N ILE A 620 -7.08 -7.42 0.09
CA ILE A 620 -6.71 -7.00 -1.28
C ILE A 620 -5.84 -8.03 -2.01
N HIS A 621 -5.30 -9.00 -1.29
CA HIS A 621 -4.54 -10.11 -1.83
C HIS A 621 -5.44 -11.16 -2.48
N GLN A 622 -5.91 -10.84 -3.68
CA GLN A 622 -6.76 -11.70 -4.50
C GLN A 622 -5.93 -12.55 -5.47
N VAL A 623 -6.37 -13.78 -5.74
CA VAL A 623 -5.64 -14.70 -6.63
C VAL A 623 -5.56 -14.16 -8.06
N ASP A 624 -6.60 -13.48 -8.56
CA ASP A 624 -6.62 -12.82 -9.88
C ASP A 624 -5.45 -11.85 -10.08
N GLU A 625 -4.97 -11.24 -8.99
CA GLU A 625 -3.85 -10.30 -9.00
C GLU A 625 -2.48 -10.95 -8.80
N LYS A 626 -2.46 -12.22 -8.36
CA LYS A 626 -1.23 -12.96 -8.08
C LYS A 626 -0.91 -14.03 -9.12
N ILE A 627 -1.92 -14.62 -9.75
CA ILE A 627 -1.71 -15.64 -10.77
C ILE A 627 -1.00 -15.03 -11.98
N HIS A 628 0.08 -15.70 -12.40
CA HIS A 628 0.88 -15.31 -13.55
C HIS A 628 1.56 -16.55 -14.12
N GLY A 629 1.36 -16.80 -15.41
CA GLY A 629 2.05 -17.82 -16.17
C GLY A 629 2.73 -17.19 -17.37
N ARG A 630 3.91 -17.70 -17.73
CA ARG A 630 4.66 -17.29 -18.92
C ARG A 630 5.24 -18.53 -19.58
N SER A 631 5.00 -18.65 -20.88
CA SER A 631 5.77 -19.54 -21.76
C SER A 631 6.93 -18.76 -22.38
N THR A 632 6.64 -17.85 -23.29
CA THR A 632 7.58 -16.90 -23.90
C THR A 632 7.11 -15.47 -23.65
N GLY A 633 7.96 -14.48 -23.94
CA GLY A 633 7.61 -13.08 -23.71
C GLY A 633 8.79 -12.16 -23.98
N PRO A 634 8.70 -10.89 -23.56
CA PRO A 634 9.79 -9.94 -23.78
C PRO A 634 11.04 -10.32 -22.97
N TYR A 635 12.19 -9.96 -23.54
CA TYR A 635 13.53 -10.14 -22.99
C TYR A 635 14.20 -8.79 -22.78
N SER A 636 15.13 -8.73 -21.84
CA SER A 636 15.98 -7.58 -21.59
C SER A 636 16.90 -7.35 -22.78
N LEU A 637 17.05 -6.09 -23.23
CA LEU A 637 17.91 -5.78 -24.37
C LEU A 637 19.40 -6.06 -24.08
N VAL A 638 19.83 -5.85 -22.83
CA VAL A 638 21.24 -5.99 -22.43
C VAL A 638 21.57 -7.44 -22.13
N THR A 639 20.88 -8.03 -21.16
CA THR A 639 21.21 -9.38 -20.67
C THR A 639 20.58 -10.51 -21.47
N GLN A 640 19.65 -10.19 -22.39
CA GLN A 640 18.85 -11.17 -23.15
C GLN A 640 18.04 -12.14 -22.29
N GLN A 641 17.93 -11.90 -20.98
CA GLN A 641 17.12 -12.69 -20.05
C GLN A 641 15.64 -12.27 -20.09
N PRO A 642 14.71 -13.16 -19.73
CA PRO A 642 13.30 -12.81 -19.52
C PRO A 642 13.15 -11.57 -18.63
N VAL A 643 12.35 -10.60 -19.05
CA VAL A 643 12.10 -9.41 -18.20
C VAL A 643 11.47 -9.81 -16.88
N ARG A 644 11.61 -8.96 -15.85
CA ARG A 644 11.00 -9.20 -14.53
C ARG A 644 9.59 -8.60 -14.43
N GLY A 645 8.69 -9.35 -13.79
CA GLY A 645 7.42 -8.85 -13.28
C GLY A 645 6.22 -9.05 -14.21
N ARG A 646 5.06 -9.36 -13.61
CA ARG A 646 3.80 -9.66 -14.31
C ARG A 646 3.36 -8.57 -15.29
N ALA A 647 3.50 -7.30 -14.91
CA ALA A 647 3.07 -6.17 -15.75
C ALA A 647 3.80 -6.12 -17.10
N LYS A 648 5.02 -6.68 -17.17
CA LYS A 648 5.82 -6.81 -18.39
C LYS A 648 5.78 -8.21 -18.97
N GLN A 649 4.82 -9.06 -18.55
CA GLN A 649 4.76 -10.48 -18.90
C GLN A 649 6.11 -11.20 -18.61
N GLY A 650 6.71 -10.87 -17.47
CA GLY A 650 8.04 -11.32 -17.10
C GLY A 650 8.13 -12.78 -16.64
N GLY A 651 9.35 -13.32 -16.59
CA GLY A 651 9.64 -14.64 -16.04
C GLY A 651 9.77 -14.66 -14.52
N GLN A 652 9.76 -15.86 -13.94
CA GLN A 652 10.18 -16.06 -12.55
C GLN A 652 11.71 -16.05 -12.46
N ARG A 653 12.24 -15.57 -11.34
CA ARG A 653 13.68 -15.59 -11.09
C ARG A 653 14.01 -16.90 -10.39
N VAL A 654 14.85 -17.72 -11.03
CA VAL A 654 15.57 -18.80 -10.37
C VAL A 654 16.86 -18.18 -9.83
N GLY A 655 16.97 -18.08 -8.51
CA GLY A 655 18.10 -17.47 -7.84
C GLY A 655 19.16 -18.50 -7.46
N GLU A 656 20.18 -18.02 -6.76
CA GLU A 656 21.33 -18.82 -6.31
C GLU A 656 20.90 -19.97 -5.39
N MET A 657 19.98 -19.73 -4.45
CA MET A 657 19.47 -20.77 -3.54
C MET A 657 18.70 -21.86 -4.29
N GLU A 658 17.91 -21.50 -5.31
CA GLU A 658 17.21 -22.48 -6.14
C GLU A 658 18.19 -23.29 -7.01
N VAL A 659 19.28 -22.67 -7.47
CA VAL A 659 20.36 -23.37 -8.19
C VAL A 659 21.04 -24.40 -7.28
N TRP A 660 21.43 -24.03 -6.06
CA TRP A 660 22.03 -24.96 -5.09
C TRP A 660 21.12 -26.14 -4.78
N ALA A 661 19.80 -25.91 -4.73
CA ALA A 661 18.85 -27.00 -4.54
C ALA A 661 18.91 -28.02 -5.70
N LEU A 662 18.95 -27.55 -6.95
CA LEU A 662 19.08 -28.41 -8.13
C LEU A 662 20.43 -29.14 -8.18
N GLU A 663 21.51 -28.46 -7.82
CA GLU A 663 22.84 -29.07 -7.69
C GLU A 663 22.86 -30.18 -6.64
N GLY A 664 22.22 -29.95 -5.48
CA GLY A 664 22.11 -30.94 -4.41
C GLY A 664 21.36 -32.21 -4.81
N PHE A 665 20.40 -32.11 -5.74
CA PHE A 665 19.72 -33.27 -6.33
C PHE A 665 20.50 -33.94 -7.47
N GLY A 666 21.61 -33.34 -7.94
CA GLY A 666 22.40 -33.86 -9.07
C GLY A 666 21.70 -33.74 -10.43
N VAL A 667 20.70 -32.86 -10.58
CA VAL A 667 19.92 -32.71 -11.82
C VAL A 667 20.58 -31.74 -12.83
N ALA A 668 21.77 -32.11 -13.29
CA ALA A 668 22.61 -31.27 -14.15
C ALA A 668 21.90 -30.79 -15.45
N HIS A 669 21.13 -31.66 -16.11
CA HIS A 669 20.42 -31.29 -17.35
C HIS A 669 19.30 -30.28 -17.12
N ILE A 670 18.55 -30.39 -16.02
CA ILE A 670 17.48 -29.43 -15.68
C ILE A 670 18.11 -28.08 -15.36
N LEU A 671 19.22 -28.09 -14.61
CA LEU A 671 19.94 -26.87 -14.28
C LEU A 671 20.47 -26.19 -15.55
N GLN A 672 21.09 -26.95 -16.46
CA GLN A 672 21.53 -26.45 -17.76
C GLN A 672 20.35 -25.88 -18.54
N GLU A 673 19.22 -26.58 -18.59
CA GLU A 673 18.01 -26.13 -19.30
C GLU A 673 17.52 -24.76 -18.82
N ILE A 674 17.47 -24.57 -17.49
CA ILE A 674 17.01 -23.34 -16.84
C ILE A 674 17.97 -22.18 -17.11
N LEU A 675 19.28 -22.43 -17.04
CA LEU A 675 20.30 -21.41 -17.18
C LEU A 675 20.55 -20.99 -18.63
N THR A 676 20.26 -21.83 -19.63
CA THR A 676 20.51 -21.54 -21.05
C THR A 676 19.20 -21.39 -21.85
N TYR A 677 18.58 -22.50 -22.24
CA TYR A 677 17.46 -22.57 -23.19
C TYR A 677 16.25 -21.74 -22.75
N LYS A 678 15.94 -21.76 -21.44
CA LYS A 678 14.81 -21.02 -20.85
C LYS A 678 15.15 -19.57 -20.46
N SER A 679 16.42 -19.17 -20.61
CA SER A 679 16.94 -17.88 -20.16
C SER A 679 17.40 -17.03 -21.34
N ASP A 680 18.71 -16.96 -21.59
CA ASP A 680 19.39 -15.93 -22.37
C ASP A 680 20.13 -16.46 -23.60
N HIS A 681 20.11 -17.77 -23.84
CA HIS A 681 20.72 -18.33 -25.05
C HIS A 681 19.82 -18.11 -26.27
N LEU A 682 20.25 -17.25 -27.21
CA LEU A 682 19.43 -16.74 -28.31
C LEU A 682 19.01 -17.78 -29.34
N ILE A 683 19.93 -18.66 -29.72
CA ILE A 683 19.70 -19.71 -30.73
C ILE A 683 18.88 -20.84 -30.09
N ALA A 684 19.37 -21.37 -28.97
CA ALA A 684 18.72 -22.42 -28.19
C ALA A 684 17.24 -22.19 -27.88
N ARG A 685 16.87 -20.96 -27.48
CA ARG A 685 15.46 -20.63 -27.20
C ARG A 685 14.55 -20.66 -28.43
N GLN A 686 15.09 -20.45 -29.63
CA GLN A 686 14.33 -20.55 -30.88
C GLN A 686 14.20 -22.01 -31.30
N GLU A 687 15.29 -22.75 -31.17
CA GLU A 687 15.34 -24.17 -31.52
C GLU A 687 14.48 -25.03 -30.60
N ILE A 688 14.43 -24.74 -29.29
CA ILE A 688 13.58 -25.49 -28.35
C ILE A 688 12.09 -25.36 -28.71
N LEU A 689 11.66 -24.18 -29.17
CA LEU A 689 10.28 -23.96 -29.61
C LEU A 689 9.97 -24.82 -30.84
N ASN A 690 10.83 -24.76 -31.85
CA ASN A 690 10.69 -25.56 -33.07
C ASN A 690 10.75 -27.06 -32.75
N ALA A 691 11.71 -27.51 -31.95
CA ALA A 691 11.85 -28.90 -31.55
C ALA A 691 10.61 -29.41 -30.82
N THR A 692 10.05 -28.61 -29.90
CA THR A 692 8.83 -28.95 -29.16
C THR A 692 7.62 -29.07 -30.09
N ILE A 693 7.43 -28.13 -31.02
CA ILE A 693 6.32 -28.15 -31.99
C ILE A 693 6.41 -29.38 -32.90
N TRP A 694 7.61 -29.72 -33.37
CA TRP A 694 7.83 -30.84 -34.28
C TRP A 694 8.08 -32.18 -33.57
N GLY A 695 8.01 -32.23 -32.25
CA GLY A 695 8.30 -33.44 -31.46
C GLY A 695 9.73 -33.98 -31.63
N LYS A 696 10.68 -33.11 -31.99
CA LYS A 696 12.10 -33.47 -32.17
C LYS A 696 12.86 -33.33 -30.85
N ARG A 697 14.00 -34.01 -30.75
CA ARG A 697 14.93 -33.86 -29.63
C ARG A 697 15.50 -32.43 -29.62
N VAL A 698 15.57 -31.82 -28.44
CA VAL A 698 16.25 -30.53 -28.26
C VAL A 698 17.75 -30.73 -28.52
N PRO A 699 18.36 -29.95 -29.43
CA PRO A 699 19.79 -30.07 -29.71
C PRO A 699 20.62 -29.57 -28.53
N ASN A 700 21.81 -30.12 -28.36
CA ASN A 700 22.78 -29.59 -27.41
C ASN A 700 23.47 -28.36 -28.04
N HIS A 701 23.70 -27.31 -27.24
CA HIS A 701 24.46 -26.14 -27.68
C HIS A 701 25.83 -26.10 -27.05
N GLU A 702 26.82 -25.70 -27.85
CA GLU A 702 28.21 -25.50 -27.44
C GLU A 702 28.48 -24.03 -27.06
N ASP A 703 27.64 -23.09 -27.51
CA ASP A 703 27.82 -21.66 -27.27
C ASP A 703 27.51 -21.25 -25.82
N PRO A 704 28.24 -20.27 -25.26
CA PRO A 704 27.98 -19.77 -23.92
C PRO A 704 26.73 -18.87 -23.87
N PRO A 705 26.07 -18.75 -22.69
CA PRO A 705 24.99 -17.79 -22.45
C PRO A 705 25.38 -16.35 -22.78
N GLU A 706 24.43 -15.55 -23.24
CA GLU A 706 24.68 -14.13 -23.56
C GLU A 706 25.11 -13.31 -22.33
N SER A 707 24.60 -13.62 -21.13
CA SER A 707 25.07 -12.96 -19.90
C SER A 707 26.55 -13.19 -19.63
N PHE A 708 27.09 -14.37 -19.95
CA PHE A 708 28.52 -14.65 -19.84
C PHE A 708 29.32 -13.85 -20.88
N ARG A 709 28.83 -13.77 -22.12
CA ARG A 709 29.46 -12.95 -23.17
C ARG A 709 29.50 -11.47 -22.81
N VAL A 710 28.42 -10.94 -22.22
CA VAL A 710 28.36 -9.56 -21.70
C VAL A 710 29.39 -9.36 -20.59
N LEU A 711 29.50 -10.29 -19.63
CA LEU A 711 30.51 -10.22 -18.58
C LEU A 711 31.94 -10.17 -19.14
N VAL A 712 32.27 -11.03 -20.10
CA VAL A 712 33.59 -11.03 -20.75
C VAL A 712 33.87 -9.68 -21.42
N ARG A 713 32.88 -9.09 -22.09
CA ARG A 713 33.00 -7.76 -22.72
C ARG A 713 33.17 -6.65 -21.69
N GLU A 714 32.43 -6.68 -20.58
CA GLU A 714 32.57 -5.71 -19.48
C GLU A 714 33.96 -5.77 -18.86
N LEU A 715 34.49 -6.97 -18.60
CA LEU A 715 35.85 -7.14 -18.07
C LEU A 715 36.92 -6.71 -19.08
N ARG A 716 36.76 -7.01 -20.37
CA ARG A 716 37.65 -6.49 -21.44
C ARG A 716 37.62 -4.96 -21.52
N SER A 717 36.47 -4.33 -21.25
CA SER A 717 36.36 -2.86 -21.21
C SER A 717 37.18 -2.20 -20.08
N LEU A 718 37.51 -2.98 -19.04
CA LEU A 718 38.43 -2.58 -17.96
C LEU A 718 39.91 -2.86 -18.31
N ALA A 719 40.21 -3.12 -19.59
CA ALA A 719 41.54 -3.50 -20.09
C ALA A 719 42.10 -4.81 -19.51
N LEU A 720 41.21 -5.73 -19.08
CA LEU A 720 41.60 -7.09 -18.73
C LEU A 720 41.59 -7.98 -19.98
N GLU A 721 42.72 -8.61 -20.29
CA GLU A 721 42.79 -9.60 -21.38
C GLU A 721 42.18 -10.93 -20.91
N LEU A 722 40.95 -11.21 -21.37
CA LEU A 722 40.28 -12.49 -21.16
C LEU A 722 40.28 -13.29 -22.46
N ASN A 723 41.01 -14.41 -22.42
CA ASN A 723 41.09 -15.40 -23.49
C ASN A 723 40.43 -16.70 -23.02
N HIS A 724 39.84 -17.44 -23.96
CA HIS A 724 39.41 -18.83 -23.72
C HIS A 724 40.28 -19.77 -24.54
N PHE A 725 40.47 -20.97 -24.02
CA PHE A 725 41.37 -21.98 -24.58
C PHE A 725 40.59 -23.28 -24.72
N LEU A 726 40.48 -23.79 -25.94
CA LEU A 726 39.97 -25.13 -26.18
C LEU A 726 41.11 -26.12 -25.91
N VAL A 727 40.94 -26.97 -24.91
CA VAL A 727 41.90 -28.03 -24.56
C VAL A 727 41.37 -29.36 -25.10
N SER A 728 42.09 -29.96 -26.05
CA SER A 728 41.74 -31.30 -26.56
C SER A 728 41.89 -32.35 -25.46
N GLU A 729 40.81 -33.07 -25.09
CA GLU A 729 40.85 -34.15 -24.09
C GLU A 729 41.81 -35.30 -24.46
N LYS A 730 42.07 -35.53 -25.75
CA LYS A 730 42.94 -36.61 -26.21
C LYS A 730 44.42 -36.25 -26.19
N ASN A 731 44.76 -34.97 -26.43
CA ASN A 731 46.13 -34.56 -26.74
C ASN A 731 46.63 -33.37 -25.89
N PHE A 732 45.79 -32.76 -25.05
CA PHE A 732 46.05 -31.53 -24.28
C PHE A 732 46.57 -30.33 -25.10
N GLN A 733 46.38 -30.33 -26.41
CA GLN A 733 46.72 -29.20 -27.27
C GLN A 733 45.74 -28.05 -27.02
N VAL A 734 46.30 -26.84 -26.88
CA VAL A 734 45.59 -25.60 -26.60
C VAL A 734 45.40 -24.83 -27.90
N ASN A 735 44.15 -24.73 -28.36
CA ASN A 735 43.79 -23.86 -29.49
C ASN A 735 43.18 -22.56 -28.95
N ARG A 736 43.68 -21.43 -29.46
CA ARG A 736 43.23 -20.08 -29.08
C ARG A 736 42.09 -19.68 -29.99
N GLU A 737 40.93 -19.42 -29.42
CA GLU A 737 39.78 -18.83 -30.12
C GLU A 737 39.37 -17.54 -29.41
N ASP A 738 38.72 -16.62 -30.13
CA ASP A 738 38.23 -15.36 -29.59
C ASP A 738 36.71 -15.46 -29.31
N VAL A 739 36.26 -15.14 -28.07
CA VAL A 739 34.84 -15.07 -27.64
C VAL A 739 34.13 -13.81 -28.13
#